data_AF-A0A0C3BIR1-F1
#
_entry.id   AF-A0A0C3BIR1-F1
#
_cell.length_a   1.000
_cell.length_b   1.000
_cell.length_c   1.000
_cell.angle_alpha   90.00
_cell.angle_beta   90.00
_cell.angle_gamma   90.00
#
_symmetry.space_group_name_H-M   'P 1'
#
loop_
_entity.id
_entity.type
_entity.pdbx_description
1 polymer ?
#
loop_
_entity_poly.entity_id
_entity_poly.type
_entity_poly.pdbx_seq_one_letter_code
_entity_poly.pdbx_strand_id
1 'polypeptide(L)'
;MGSGDTKKPRTRKEKGIYEHELTFTKRPVKKAQYRDGSKEREDTIPADVERVVNAASTSTLVPTPPQIEEAERTNNIFPLARQATIAADINPSVNDASTSTLAPTPPQPPAPSQCYSELEDISDQIRCLGSEELLQIEAFARVDSVPSGAIHSSSLGKRSASVALEHLEPPVIKRPRTTIPSAEEPQPLLPDAETSSAANPSSARDIPFIIAHSDHLQKCFDSRKLSCGVQWEIARLVTTKREDPTDFSFIPIDCLDSLKGSNAESAEKTAKLILDIDTGDSKDVNARERSAKLPWKELDTEEAAHLNNPEGGGLGFNPDFPGWHGGKVHFCARLKNIGTAKLPQYKFILERAALGPSCLFTRRFMSERFLTIKVPKQILNNPNNGLLELFLRPFVLTGRVFRAFYAKDENVFMIETDEIMDGGTIHASRRHTSSMGPCSLQAFLSWHNPLELNKNQVITKWASRFALGLSNSVPGLCLNLEDIIPEVEIISSEGSEMTDGCGYINRAALQRLRKKFEWHEFPTAIQFRLAGCKGLLMLHPDDTENESDIPRVWIRPSQRKIKYNGLDPAQLTIDVLRKSYMKTPTRLSTEVIINLAENGVPHKNIVELFRDGLEEHIAGLTKWDGPNAMFDLYCQVARVGGVISARLAREAGGEARVRGYAQRENESSDPDDDDELTQRSTPWSPDLISGCPSSLEETVMVLLDSGFTPQNCTVLREKLKMVAETSTKNFMAKYRIDVQMSCSAFVVPDPFGVLKANEIQCKSSHQNLRTANGLETDTVLGDVLITRNPCKLPTDIQKVKAVEKPELRHLTDVIVCSIQGYRRFLDFLAGGDYDGDLATVLYDPRLVEHFMNADLKYSYEPKDLANDFSRINQTVSEWLERTSSFSQTARMHELQIYLLGQIRDTSIVGIYSGFHDVSTYKYGYADERTWRLVYMFCSVLDAIKTGRIVLPSTLIEDRRKFGSRPPAWKETDDAKEKASLMPTAGDYPKREGPVKHKRFIMDVIEAAVKAFGQAKRIQLDSLFVSSDYPVVDPDLTTPWLAAVEFATQFKRDKDIDHPFITLQRQLIQDHVHTVAKRYKESIRSNFSSLRIETRQDILRDLAMAFASGPLPSEVYMGEDEIARLRASYAYYHDSEEHKKYNTKWSRFPWDVAMRELCAIKARALGPFKVVTVDYYERFVFKQSSSRRS
;
A
#
# COMPACT_ATOMS: atom_id res chain seq x y z
N MET A 1 26.02 8.85 -65.99
CA MET A 1 24.91 9.82 -66.07
C MET A 1 24.32 9.87 -64.66
N GLY A 2 24.33 10.97 -63.89
CA GLY A 2 24.52 12.38 -64.25
C GLY A 2 23.19 13.00 -64.72
N SER A 3 22.80 14.21 -64.31
CA SER A 3 23.37 15.13 -63.31
C SER A 3 22.49 16.39 -63.22
N GLY A 4 22.28 16.94 -62.03
CA GLY A 4 21.70 18.27 -61.83
C GLY A 4 20.18 18.40 -62.02
N ASP A 5 19.59 19.58 -61.82
CA ASP A 5 20.24 20.83 -61.35
C ASP A 5 19.37 21.64 -60.37
N THR A 6 20.06 22.48 -59.62
CA THR A 6 19.62 23.51 -58.69
C THR A 6 18.90 24.68 -59.38
N LYS A 7 18.05 25.41 -58.62
CA LYS A 7 18.25 26.86 -58.31
C LYS A 7 17.14 27.52 -57.46
N LYS A 8 17.56 28.17 -56.37
CA LYS A 8 16.98 29.42 -55.84
C LYS A 8 17.58 30.61 -56.64
N PRO A 9 17.33 31.92 -56.36
CA PRO A 9 16.38 32.55 -55.42
C PRO A 9 15.58 33.75 -56.03
N ARG A 10 14.72 34.39 -55.22
CA ARG A 10 14.85 35.85 -54.99
C ARG A 10 14.13 36.32 -53.72
N THR A 11 14.85 37.13 -52.94
CA THR A 11 14.31 37.99 -51.85
C THR A 11 13.81 39.32 -52.48
N ARG A 12 13.23 40.32 -51.79
CA ARG A 12 13.31 40.75 -50.38
C ARG A 12 12.21 41.79 -50.08
N LYS A 13 11.66 41.82 -48.87
CA LYS A 13 11.46 43.04 -48.04
C LYS A 13 11.00 42.70 -46.62
N GLU A 14 11.43 43.50 -45.64
CA GLU A 14 11.12 43.28 -44.22
C GLU A 14 9.89 44.06 -43.74
N LYS A 15 9.17 43.52 -42.75
CA LYS A 15 8.77 44.15 -41.46
C LYS A 15 7.60 43.40 -40.79
N GLY A 16 7.50 43.51 -39.47
CA GLY A 16 6.26 43.24 -38.70
C GLY A 16 6.35 42.07 -37.72
N ILE A 17 6.53 42.39 -36.45
CA ILE A 17 6.17 41.55 -35.30
C ILE A 17 4.75 41.98 -34.87
N TYR A 18 3.87 41.05 -34.47
CA TYR A 18 3.12 41.08 -33.20
C TYR A 18 2.18 39.87 -33.03
N GLU A 19 1.62 39.74 -31.84
CA GLU A 19 0.91 38.56 -31.32
C GLU A 19 -0.55 38.46 -31.80
N HIS A 20 -1.17 37.29 -31.59
CA HIS A 20 -2.61 37.09 -31.76
C HIS A 20 -3.23 36.43 -30.52
N GLU A 21 -3.89 37.24 -29.69
CA GLU A 21 -4.89 36.76 -28.75
C GLU A 21 -6.17 36.34 -29.50
N LEU A 22 -6.92 35.39 -28.93
CA LEU A 22 -8.25 35.00 -29.41
C LEU A 22 -9.32 35.40 -28.40
N THR A 23 -9.92 36.56 -28.61
CA THR A 23 -11.16 36.97 -27.93
C THR A 23 -12.38 36.54 -28.75
N PHE A 24 -13.38 35.94 -28.10
CA PHE A 24 -14.68 35.65 -28.73
C PHE A 24 -15.80 36.43 -28.03
N THR A 25 -16.50 37.27 -28.81
CA THR A 25 -17.52 38.20 -28.33
C THR A 25 -18.93 37.69 -28.62
N LYS A 26 -19.87 37.94 -27.69
CA LYS A 26 -21.31 37.75 -27.88
C LYS A 26 -21.89 38.86 -28.78
N ARG A 27 -22.90 38.56 -29.62
CA ARG A 27 -24.12 39.38 -29.89
C ARG A 27 -25.17 38.61 -30.77
N PRO A 28 -26.43 39.07 -30.93
CA PRO A 28 -27.63 38.19 -31.01
C PRO A 28 -28.51 38.47 -32.26
N VAL A 29 -29.87 38.59 -32.11
CA VAL A 29 -30.94 39.01 -33.08
C VAL A 29 -31.61 37.81 -33.81
N LYS A 30 -32.96 37.67 -34.01
CA LYS A 30 -34.20 38.46 -33.70
C LYS A 30 -35.46 37.54 -33.56
N LYS A 31 -36.65 38.12 -33.29
CA LYS A 31 -38.00 37.48 -33.36
C LYS A 31 -38.70 37.73 -34.71
N ALA A 32 -39.48 36.75 -35.20
CA ALA A 32 -40.75 36.89 -35.95
C ALA A 32 -41.42 35.50 -36.14
N GLN A 33 -42.61 35.40 -36.73
CA GLN A 33 -43.95 35.39 -36.13
C GLN A 33 -44.95 34.85 -37.18
N TYR A 34 -45.97 34.08 -36.75
CA TYR A 34 -47.26 33.77 -37.42
C TYR A 34 -47.45 32.71 -38.54
N ARG A 35 -48.58 31.99 -38.39
CA ARG A 35 -49.40 31.20 -39.34
C ARG A 35 -48.80 29.91 -39.94
N ASP A 36 -49.59 28.94 -40.42
CA ASP A 36 -50.96 28.43 -40.10
C ASP A 36 -51.13 27.12 -40.92
N GLY A 37 -51.90 26.12 -40.46
CA GLY A 37 -52.05 24.87 -41.22
C GLY A 37 -52.54 23.66 -40.40
N SER A 38 -53.83 23.37 -40.49
CA SER A 38 -54.53 22.30 -39.77
C SER A 38 -54.36 20.89 -40.36
N LYS A 39 -54.44 19.86 -39.50
CA LYS A 39 -55.58 18.91 -39.46
C LYS A 39 -55.53 17.90 -38.31
N GLU A 40 -56.69 17.39 -37.93
CA GLU A 40 -56.89 16.51 -36.76
C GLU A 40 -56.64 15.02 -37.05
N ARG A 41 -56.35 14.25 -35.98
CA ARG A 41 -57.17 13.12 -35.55
C ARG A 41 -56.89 12.72 -34.10
N GLU A 42 -57.82 11.99 -33.50
CA GLU A 42 -58.04 11.89 -32.05
C GLU A 42 -57.50 10.60 -31.40
N ASP A 43 -57.47 10.61 -30.06
CA ASP A 43 -57.58 9.48 -29.11
C ASP A 43 -56.52 8.34 -29.08
N THR A 44 -56.18 7.72 -27.93
CA THR A 44 -56.30 8.06 -26.49
C THR A 44 -55.30 7.20 -25.70
N ILE A 45 -54.61 7.75 -24.69
CA ILE A 45 -54.01 6.98 -23.57
C ILE A 45 -54.14 7.83 -22.28
N PRO A 46 -54.49 7.27 -21.10
CA PRO A 46 -54.68 8.04 -19.87
C PRO A 46 -53.37 8.55 -19.26
N ALA A 47 -53.49 9.61 -18.44
CA ALA A 47 -52.42 10.14 -17.59
C ALA A 47 -52.75 9.87 -16.11
N ASP A 48 -51.72 9.78 -15.27
CA ASP A 48 -51.86 9.86 -13.82
C ASP A 48 -50.56 10.34 -13.13
N VAL A 49 -50.68 10.79 -11.87
CA VAL A 49 -49.60 11.27 -10.97
C VAL A 49 -48.91 12.61 -11.34
N GLU A 50 -49.47 13.72 -10.84
CA GLU A 50 -48.67 14.83 -10.28
C GLU A 50 -49.47 15.64 -9.24
N ARG A 51 -48.78 16.41 -8.38
CA ARG A 51 -49.27 17.12 -7.16
C ARG A 51 -49.52 16.14 -5.97
N VAL A 52 -49.40 16.54 -4.69
CA VAL A 52 -49.54 17.86 -4.02
C VAL A 52 -48.49 18.04 -2.91
N VAL A 53 -47.95 19.26 -2.73
CA VAL A 53 -47.46 19.77 -1.42
C VAL A 53 -47.65 21.29 -1.33
N ASN A 54 -48.46 21.78 -0.37
CA ASN A 54 -48.18 22.97 0.47
C ASN A 54 -49.34 23.32 1.44
N ALA A 55 -48.99 23.93 2.60
CA ALA A 55 -49.86 24.43 3.70
C ALA A 55 -50.66 23.34 4.47
N ALA A 56 -50.73 23.21 5.82
CA ALA A 56 -50.69 24.11 7.01
C ALA A 56 -52.11 24.36 7.59
N SER A 57 -52.37 24.36 8.92
CA SER A 57 -51.48 24.15 10.09
C SER A 57 -52.27 23.91 11.42
N THR A 58 -51.56 23.59 12.51
CA THR A 58 -51.89 23.80 13.95
C THR A 58 -53.21 23.28 14.57
N SER A 59 -53.13 22.42 15.61
CA SER A 59 -53.78 22.67 16.92
C SER A 59 -53.29 21.70 18.03
N THR A 60 -53.20 22.20 19.26
CA THR A 60 -52.91 21.51 20.52
C THR A 60 -54.04 20.59 21.02
N LEU A 61 -53.69 19.57 21.83
CA LEU A 61 -54.12 19.43 23.24
C LEU A 61 -53.43 18.25 23.98
N VAL A 62 -53.58 18.20 25.31
CA VAL A 62 -52.91 17.27 26.26
C VAL A 62 -53.95 16.37 26.95
N PRO A 63 -53.58 15.14 27.34
CA PRO A 63 -53.95 14.67 28.68
C PRO A 63 -52.80 13.99 29.47
N THR A 64 -52.84 14.13 30.78
CA THR A 64 -51.97 13.48 31.79
C THR A 64 -52.47 12.05 32.16
N PRO A 65 -51.67 11.22 32.87
CA PRO A 65 -51.90 9.78 32.99
C PRO A 65 -52.82 9.35 34.16
N PRO A 66 -53.37 8.12 34.13
CA PRO A 66 -53.98 7.46 35.29
C PRO A 66 -52.93 6.85 36.24
N GLN A 67 -53.36 6.43 37.43
CA GLN A 67 -52.53 5.93 38.52
C GLN A 67 -52.69 4.41 38.76
N ILE A 68 -51.62 3.82 39.31
CA ILE A 68 -51.57 2.78 40.37
C ILE A 68 -52.68 1.70 40.40
N GLU A 69 -52.26 0.44 40.29
CA GLU A 69 -52.70 -0.62 41.22
C GLU A 69 -51.55 -1.60 41.48
N GLU A 70 -51.48 -2.20 42.67
CA GLU A 70 -50.31 -2.97 43.16
C GLU A 70 -50.54 -4.48 43.22
N ALA A 71 -49.49 -5.27 42.95
CA ALA A 71 -49.35 -6.64 43.46
C ALA A 71 -47.87 -7.03 43.60
N GLU A 72 -47.49 -7.46 44.81
CA GLU A 72 -46.15 -7.90 45.24
C GLU A 72 -45.59 -9.09 44.38
N ARG A 73 -44.28 -9.45 44.34
CA ARG A 73 -43.38 -9.78 45.48
C ARG A 73 -41.87 -9.78 45.17
N THR A 74 -41.09 -9.43 46.22
CA THR A 74 -39.72 -9.91 46.59
C THR A 74 -38.63 -9.86 45.50
N ASN A 75 -37.59 -9.04 45.64
CA ASN A 75 -36.53 -9.27 46.64
C ASN A 75 -35.82 -7.98 47.12
N ASN A 76 -35.35 -7.99 48.38
CA ASN A 76 -34.52 -6.94 49.00
C ASN A 76 -33.05 -7.05 48.53
N ILE A 77 -32.24 -6.00 48.29
CA ILE A 77 -32.05 -4.62 48.84
C ILE A 77 -30.84 -4.52 49.79
N PHE A 78 -29.70 -4.05 49.22
CA PHE A 78 -28.71 -3.10 49.80
C PHE A 78 -27.98 -3.47 51.14
N PRO A 79 -27.04 -2.64 51.68
CA PRO A 79 -26.45 -1.38 51.19
C PRO A 79 -24.90 -1.32 51.11
N LEU A 80 -24.41 -0.18 50.63
CA LEU A 80 -23.01 0.27 50.65
C LEU A 80 -22.70 1.15 51.89
N ALA A 81 -21.40 1.30 52.18
CA ALA A 81 -20.72 2.36 52.95
C ALA A 81 -20.81 2.41 54.51
N ARG A 82 -19.65 2.33 55.18
CA ARG A 82 -19.16 3.30 56.21
C ARG A 82 -17.76 2.95 56.78
N GLN A 83 -16.88 3.96 56.84
CA GLN A 83 -15.86 4.29 57.89
C GLN A 83 -14.95 5.42 57.31
N ALA A 84 -14.63 6.57 57.91
CA ALA A 84 -14.72 7.14 59.28
C ALA A 84 -13.58 6.68 60.23
N THR A 85 -12.78 7.53 60.89
CA THR A 85 -12.64 9.02 60.93
C THR A 85 -11.24 9.41 61.54
N ILE A 86 -11.06 10.68 61.97
CA ILE A 86 -10.01 11.28 62.85
C ILE A 86 -8.88 12.02 62.10
N ALA A 87 -8.38 13.21 62.47
CA ALA A 87 -8.93 14.48 63.01
C ALA A 87 -7.73 15.45 63.24
N ALA A 88 -7.99 16.74 63.54
CA ALA A 88 -7.03 17.80 63.93
C ALA A 88 -6.03 18.28 62.82
N ASP A 89 -5.64 19.56 62.75
CA ASP A 89 -6.28 20.78 63.29
C ASP A 89 -5.80 22.08 62.61
N ILE A 90 -6.59 23.15 62.78
CA ILE A 90 -6.20 24.59 62.72
C ILE A 90 -5.71 25.20 61.37
N ASN A 91 -5.96 26.51 61.26
CA ASN A 91 -5.85 27.42 60.10
C ASN A 91 -5.33 28.79 60.66
N PRO A 92 -4.93 29.83 59.90
CA PRO A 92 -4.22 29.96 58.60
C PRO A 92 -2.93 30.85 58.75
N SER A 93 -2.50 31.52 57.66
CA SER A 93 -1.75 32.80 57.64
C SER A 93 -0.21 32.73 57.88
N VAL A 94 0.67 33.69 57.49
CA VAL A 94 0.61 34.84 56.55
C VAL A 94 2.05 35.38 56.27
N ASN A 95 2.24 36.08 55.14
CA ASN A 95 3.36 37.01 54.79
C ASN A 95 4.81 36.52 54.48
N ASP A 96 5.33 37.16 53.43
CA ASP A 96 6.64 37.85 53.29
C ASP A 96 8.01 37.12 53.23
N ALA A 97 8.50 37.04 51.98
CA ALA A 97 9.56 37.91 51.44
C ALA A 97 11.02 37.41 51.23
N SER A 98 11.46 37.71 49.99
CA SER A 98 12.80 38.19 49.59
C SER A 98 14.00 37.22 49.39
N THR A 99 14.57 37.31 48.18
CA THR A 99 16.01 37.19 47.81
C THR A 99 16.76 35.84 48.01
N SER A 100 17.63 35.39 47.10
CA SER A 100 18.00 35.84 45.74
C SER A 100 18.76 34.76 44.93
N THR A 101 19.10 35.08 43.67
CA THR A 101 20.28 34.58 42.91
C THR A 101 20.41 33.09 42.58
N LEU A 102 19.82 32.71 41.44
CA LEU A 102 20.38 31.88 40.34
C LEU A 102 21.77 31.23 40.52
N ALA A 103 21.82 29.89 40.42
CA ALA A 103 22.78 29.12 39.61
C ALA A 103 22.37 27.63 39.50
N PRO A 104 22.17 27.05 38.30
CA PRO A 104 21.89 25.62 38.14
C PRO A 104 23.05 24.83 37.50
N THR A 105 23.43 23.72 38.11
CA THR A 105 24.26 22.64 37.54
C THR A 105 23.60 21.27 37.81
N PRO A 106 23.76 20.27 36.93
CA PRO A 106 22.84 19.13 36.88
C PRO A 106 23.21 17.98 37.85
N PRO A 107 22.22 17.24 38.37
CA PRO A 107 22.45 16.00 39.12
C PRO A 107 22.74 14.82 38.19
N GLN A 108 23.66 13.93 38.60
CA GLN A 108 23.89 12.62 37.99
C GLN A 108 23.00 11.52 38.63
N PRO A 109 22.75 10.40 37.93
CA PRO A 109 22.02 9.25 38.49
C PRO A 109 22.85 8.46 39.52
N PRO A 110 22.20 7.73 40.45
CA PRO A 110 22.89 6.89 41.43
C PRO A 110 23.45 5.60 40.81
N ALA A 111 24.60 5.16 41.32
CA ALA A 111 25.29 3.92 40.94
C ALA A 111 24.80 2.69 41.75
N PRO A 112 25.00 1.44 41.27
CA PRO A 112 24.44 0.24 41.88
C PRO A 112 25.28 -0.32 43.04
N SER A 113 24.62 -1.07 43.94
CA SER A 113 25.26 -1.84 45.01
C SER A 113 25.81 -3.18 44.49
N GLN A 114 27.09 -3.46 44.82
CA GLN A 114 27.83 -4.67 44.41
C GLN A 114 27.64 -5.85 45.39
N CYS A 115 28.24 -7.00 45.02
CA CYS A 115 28.84 -8.11 45.82
C CYS A 115 28.29 -9.49 45.40
N TYR A 116 29.08 -10.54 45.14
CA TYR A 116 30.53 -10.78 44.97
C TYR A 116 30.65 -11.97 43.95
N SER A 117 31.58 -12.02 42.98
CA SER A 117 32.91 -12.70 42.97
C SER A 117 32.90 -14.19 43.40
N GLU A 118 33.82 -15.12 43.05
CA GLU A 118 35.13 -15.23 42.35
C GLU A 118 35.24 -16.74 41.93
N LEU A 119 35.98 -17.26 40.93
CA LEU A 119 36.95 -16.82 39.90
C LEU A 119 36.37 -17.15 38.48
N GLU A 120 37.00 -17.06 37.29
CA GLU A 120 38.39 -17.06 36.76
C GLU A 120 39.09 -18.44 36.54
N ASP A 121 39.68 -18.59 35.34
CA ASP A 121 40.51 -19.66 34.70
C ASP A 121 40.14 -21.16 34.66
N ILE A 122 40.10 -21.72 33.43
CA ILE A 122 41.03 -22.77 32.92
C ILE A 122 40.81 -22.93 31.41
N SER A 123 41.82 -22.60 30.60
CA SER A 123 41.85 -22.91 29.17
C SER A 123 42.77 -24.09 28.86
N ASP A 124 42.46 -25.30 29.35
CA ASP A 124 43.30 -26.47 29.09
C ASP A 124 42.57 -27.84 29.15
N GLN A 125 41.73 -28.12 28.15
CA GLN A 125 41.40 -29.51 27.77
C GLN A 125 40.79 -29.64 26.36
N ILE A 126 41.66 -29.75 25.35
CA ILE A 126 41.27 -30.34 24.06
C ILE A 126 41.34 -31.87 24.20
N ARG A 127 40.38 -32.59 23.57
CA ARG A 127 40.19 -34.06 23.55
C ARG A 127 39.46 -34.66 24.76
N CYS A 128 38.15 -34.82 24.63
CA CYS A 128 37.51 -36.15 24.47
C CYS A 128 35.98 -36.02 24.40
N LEU A 129 35.41 -36.10 23.19
CA LEU A 129 34.00 -36.48 23.00
C LEU A 129 33.97 -37.81 22.23
N GLY A 130 33.21 -38.76 22.76
CA GLY A 130 33.13 -40.14 22.28
C GLY A 130 32.06 -40.35 21.21
N SER A 131 32.13 -41.48 20.53
CA SER A 131 31.30 -41.81 19.38
C SER A 131 29.88 -42.30 19.73
N GLU A 132 29.08 -41.50 20.44
CA GLU A 132 27.67 -41.82 20.75
C GLU A 132 26.63 -40.79 20.22
N GLU A 133 27.03 -39.54 19.91
CA GLU A 133 26.11 -38.55 19.29
C GLU A 133 25.65 -38.92 17.87
N LEU A 134 26.33 -39.86 17.21
CA LEU A 134 26.03 -40.31 15.85
C LEU A 134 24.80 -41.24 15.72
N LEU A 135 24.20 -41.68 16.83
CA LEU A 135 23.08 -42.64 16.81
C LEU A 135 21.68 -42.05 17.07
N GLN A 136 21.56 -40.76 17.45
CA GLN A 136 20.25 -40.11 17.58
C GLN A 136 19.83 -39.31 16.33
N ILE A 137 20.75 -39.07 15.40
CA ILE A 137 20.48 -38.34 14.13
C ILE A 137 19.57 -39.15 13.19
N GLU A 138 19.56 -40.49 13.27
CA GLU A 138 18.65 -41.33 12.46
C GLU A 138 17.15 -41.18 12.83
N ALA A 139 16.83 -40.68 14.04
CA ALA A 139 15.44 -40.63 14.52
C ALA A 139 14.54 -39.69 13.69
N PHE A 140 15.08 -38.55 13.24
CA PHE A 140 14.37 -37.60 12.37
C PHE A 140 14.13 -38.11 10.94
N ALA A 141 14.68 -39.28 10.57
CA ALA A 141 14.58 -39.87 9.24
C ALA A 141 13.62 -41.08 9.15
N ARG A 142 12.99 -41.52 10.26
CA ARG A 142 12.16 -42.75 10.31
C ARG A 142 10.78 -42.58 10.98
N VAL A 143 10.00 -41.61 10.51
CA VAL A 143 8.54 -41.55 10.75
C VAL A 143 7.80 -41.39 9.42
N ASP A 144 7.92 -42.40 8.56
CA ASP A 144 7.17 -42.53 7.30
C ASP A 144 7.08 -44.03 6.92
N SER A 145 6.14 -44.76 7.53
CA SER A 145 5.90 -46.18 7.21
C SER A 145 4.44 -46.61 7.43
N VAL A 146 3.54 -46.10 6.58
CA VAL A 146 2.20 -46.66 6.36
C VAL A 146 2.22 -47.43 5.03
N PRO A 147 1.57 -48.61 4.89
CA PRO A 147 1.72 -49.46 3.71
C PRO A 147 1.27 -48.81 2.40
N SER A 148 1.92 -49.18 1.30
CA SER A 148 1.71 -48.61 -0.04
C SER A 148 0.30 -48.82 -0.59
N GLY A 149 -0.51 -47.76 -0.52
CA GLY A 149 -1.64 -47.49 -1.42
C GLY A 149 -1.33 -46.24 -2.24
N ALA A 150 -1.54 -46.28 -3.56
CA ALA A 150 -1.08 -45.23 -4.47
C ALA A 150 -1.93 -43.94 -4.37
N ILE A 151 -1.50 -42.98 -3.54
CA ILE A 151 -2.13 -41.65 -3.41
C ILE A 151 -1.29 -40.62 -4.19
N HIS A 152 -1.76 -40.20 -5.36
CA HIS A 152 -1.16 -39.10 -6.14
C HIS A 152 -1.58 -37.72 -5.59
N SER A 153 -1.12 -37.36 -4.38
CA SER A 153 -1.38 -36.05 -3.74
C SER A 153 -0.56 -34.89 -4.34
N SER A 154 -0.61 -34.72 -5.67
CA SER A 154 -0.10 -33.50 -6.30
C SER A 154 -1.13 -32.38 -6.16
N SER A 155 -0.75 -31.24 -5.58
CA SER A 155 -1.64 -30.09 -5.30
C SER A 155 -2.12 -29.38 -6.58
N LEU A 156 -3.05 -30.00 -7.30
CA LEU A 156 -3.50 -29.61 -8.62
C LEU A 156 -4.71 -28.67 -8.55
N GLY A 157 -4.47 -27.36 -8.55
CA GLY A 157 -5.52 -26.34 -8.58
C GLY A 157 -6.27 -26.18 -7.26
N LYS A 158 -6.39 -24.94 -6.76
CA LYS A 158 -7.07 -24.61 -5.49
C LYS A 158 -8.60 -24.83 -5.49
N ARG A 159 -9.15 -25.59 -6.43
CA ARG A 159 -10.58 -25.88 -6.56
C ARG A 159 -10.89 -27.33 -6.97
N SER A 160 -9.89 -28.16 -7.26
CA SER A 160 -10.06 -29.47 -7.91
C SER A 160 -10.17 -30.62 -6.89
N ALA A 161 -11.29 -30.66 -6.16
CA ALA A 161 -11.71 -31.86 -5.42
C ALA A 161 -12.53 -32.76 -6.36
N SER A 162 -11.91 -33.82 -6.88
CA SER A 162 -12.52 -34.70 -7.90
C SER A 162 -13.40 -35.78 -7.26
N VAL A 163 -14.70 -35.50 -7.12
CA VAL A 163 -15.70 -36.50 -6.69
C VAL A 163 -16.23 -37.27 -7.90
N ALA A 164 -16.19 -38.60 -7.84
CA ALA A 164 -16.86 -39.47 -8.80
C ALA A 164 -18.36 -39.58 -8.45
N LEU A 165 -19.22 -39.02 -9.30
CA LEU A 165 -20.66 -39.29 -9.27
C LEU A 165 -20.95 -40.53 -10.10
N GLU A 166 -21.44 -41.59 -9.46
CA GLU A 166 -21.77 -42.86 -10.10
C GLU A 166 -23.23 -43.29 -9.82
N HIS A 167 -23.71 -44.25 -10.61
CA HIS A 167 -24.97 -45.00 -10.45
C HIS A 167 -26.30 -44.28 -10.79
N LEU A 168 -26.57 -44.11 -12.09
CA LEU A 168 -27.88 -44.42 -12.68
C LEU A 168 -27.66 -45.03 -14.08
N GLU A 169 -27.81 -46.36 -14.23
CA GLU A 169 -27.90 -47.03 -15.53
C GLU A 169 -29.28 -46.77 -16.16
N PRO A 170 -29.39 -46.52 -17.49
CA PRO A 170 -29.59 -47.62 -18.46
C PRO A 170 -29.14 -47.27 -19.92
N PRO A 171 -29.47 -48.06 -20.97
CA PRO A 171 -29.41 -49.51 -21.11
C PRO A 171 -28.41 -49.95 -22.22
N VAL A 172 -28.08 -51.24 -22.29
CA VAL A 172 -27.10 -51.79 -23.26
C VAL A 172 -27.61 -51.75 -24.72
N ILE A 173 -26.85 -51.08 -25.61
CA ILE A 173 -27.02 -51.17 -27.07
C ILE A 173 -25.73 -51.72 -27.72
N LYS A 174 -25.81 -52.92 -28.31
CA LYS A 174 -24.69 -53.55 -29.04
C LYS A 174 -24.61 -53.04 -30.49
N ARG A 175 -23.49 -52.43 -30.90
CA ARG A 175 -23.09 -52.23 -32.31
C ARG A 175 -21.58 -52.51 -32.50
N PRO A 176 -21.09 -52.74 -33.74
CA PRO A 176 -20.10 -53.80 -33.98
C PRO A 176 -18.63 -53.38 -33.90
N ARG A 177 -17.74 -54.39 -33.86
CA ARG A 177 -16.30 -54.24 -34.10
C ARG A 177 -16.04 -53.76 -35.53
N THR A 178 -15.23 -52.71 -35.68
CA THR A 178 -14.55 -52.36 -36.94
C THR A 178 -13.11 -52.01 -36.60
N THR A 179 -12.14 -52.67 -37.25
CA THR A 179 -10.70 -52.49 -36.99
C THR A 179 -10.08 -51.48 -37.95
N ILE A 180 -9.49 -50.40 -37.42
CA ILE A 180 -8.70 -49.39 -38.13
C ILE A 180 -7.45 -49.11 -37.27
N PRO A 181 -6.25 -48.92 -37.85
CA PRO A 181 -4.99 -49.12 -37.12
C PRO A 181 -4.54 -47.93 -36.26
N SER A 182 -3.49 -48.18 -35.48
CA SER A 182 -2.78 -47.19 -34.65
C SER A 182 -2.25 -46.01 -35.45
N ALA A 183 -2.63 -44.80 -35.04
CA ALA A 183 -1.94 -43.56 -35.38
C ALA A 183 -1.14 -43.09 -34.15
N GLU A 184 0.05 -42.55 -34.38
CA GLU A 184 0.93 -42.06 -33.30
C GLU A 184 0.42 -40.72 -32.73
N GLU A 185 0.64 -40.49 -31.44
CA GLU A 185 0.29 -39.22 -30.81
C GLU A 185 1.25 -38.10 -31.26
N PRO A 186 0.74 -36.93 -31.71
CA PRO A 186 1.60 -35.83 -32.12
C PRO A 186 2.28 -35.19 -30.91
N GLN A 187 3.61 -35.36 -30.79
CA GLN A 187 4.39 -34.65 -29.79
C GLN A 187 4.28 -33.12 -30.00
N PRO A 188 4.21 -32.31 -28.92
CA PRO A 188 4.15 -30.87 -29.04
C PRO A 188 5.48 -30.31 -29.55
N LEU A 189 5.45 -29.68 -30.72
CA LEU A 189 6.61 -29.00 -31.31
C LEU A 189 7.10 -27.87 -30.39
N LEU A 190 8.21 -28.14 -29.70
CA LEU A 190 9.14 -27.09 -29.27
C LEU A 190 9.79 -26.48 -30.53
N PRO A 191 10.17 -25.20 -30.53
CA PRO A 191 10.79 -24.58 -31.71
C PRO A 191 12.15 -25.24 -32.01
N ASP A 192 12.28 -25.80 -33.21
CA ASP A 192 13.45 -26.58 -33.63
C ASP A 192 14.75 -25.78 -33.56
N ALA A 193 15.69 -26.29 -32.76
CA ALA A 193 16.98 -25.65 -32.53
C ALA A 193 18.10 -26.29 -33.38
N GLU A 194 17.95 -26.37 -34.70
CA GLU A 194 19.10 -26.62 -35.60
C GLU A 194 18.83 -26.28 -37.07
N THR A 195 19.46 -25.21 -37.58
CA THR A 195 20.05 -25.10 -38.96
C THR A 195 20.72 -23.73 -39.19
N SER A 196 21.76 -23.43 -38.40
CA SER A 196 22.78 -22.47 -38.85
C SER A 196 24.15 -22.93 -38.37
N SER A 197 25.08 -23.14 -39.32
CA SER A 197 26.44 -23.57 -39.01
C SER A 197 27.30 -22.38 -38.59
N ALA A 198 28.19 -22.62 -37.62
CA ALA A 198 29.30 -21.74 -37.22
C ALA A 198 28.96 -20.40 -36.53
N ALA A 199 28.17 -20.42 -35.45
CA ALA A 199 28.35 -19.49 -34.32
C ALA A 199 27.84 -20.10 -33.00
N ASN A 200 28.59 -20.00 -31.90
CA ASN A 200 28.17 -20.51 -30.59
C ASN A 200 27.05 -19.63 -29.97
N PRO A 201 25.83 -20.18 -29.71
CA PRO A 201 24.74 -19.42 -29.09
C PRO A 201 25.02 -18.96 -27.66
N SER A 202 25.98 -19.58 -26.95
CA SER A 202 26.39 -19.20 -25.59
C SER A 202 27.00 -17.80 -25.51
N SER A 203 27.59 -17.29 -26.60
CA SER A 203 28.44 -16.10 -26.58
C SER A 203 27.74 -14.81 -26.13
N ALA A 204 26.43 -14.64 -26.35
CA ALA A 204 25.74 -13.38 -26.08
C ALA A 204 25.20 -13.22 -24.64
N ARG A 205 24.80 -14.34 -23.99
CA ARG A 205 24.21 -14.32 -22.64
C ARG A 205 25.26 -14.10 -21.53
N ASP A 206 26.51 -14.44 -21.80
CA ASP A 206 27.60 -14.31 -20.82
C ASP A 206 28.29 -12.93 -20.90
N ILE A 207 27.95 -12.07 -21.87
CA ILE A 207 28.47 -10.69 -21.97
C ILE A 207 27.86 -9.83 -20.86
N PRO A 208 28.66 -9.20 -19.98
CA PRO A 208 28.13 -8.34 -18.93
C PRO A 208 27.33 -7.15 -19.48
N PHE A 209 26.24 -6.79 -18.79
CA PHE A 209 25.54 -5.53 -19.02
C PHE A 209 26.05 -4.50 -18.02
N ILE A 210 26.72 -3.44 -18.50
CA ILE A 210 27.21 -2.37 -17.63
C ILE A 210 26.05 -1.43 -17.25
N ILE A 211 25.70 -1.38 -15.96
CA ILE A 211 24.75 -0.41 -15.42
C ILE A 211 25.47 0.92 -15.19
N ALA A 212 26.60 0.89 -14.48
CA ALA A 212 27.58 1.97 -14.41
C ALA A 212 28.93 1.42 -13.91
N HIS A 213 30.00 1.51 -14.71
CA HIS A 213 31.33 1.07 -14.29
C HIS A 213 32.46 1.72 -15.10
N SER A 214 33.64 1.84 -14.50
CA SER A 214 34.90 2.22 -15.17
C SER A 214 36.10 1.59 -14.46
N ASP A 215 36.89 0.77 -15.15
CA ASP A 215 38.06 0.07 -14.57
C ASP A 215 39.13 1.01 -14.01
N HIS A 216 39.18 2.26 -14.51
CA HIS A 216 40.11 3.27 -14.02
C HIS A 216 39.61 3.86 -12.70
N LEU A 217 38.37 4.38 -12.65
CA LEU A 217 37.85 4.96 -11.41
C LEU A 217 37.54 3.93 -10.33
N GLN A 218 37.22 2.68 -10.67
CA GLN A 218 37.06 1.65 -9.63
C GLN A 218 38.35 1.48 -8.83
N LYS A 219 39.51 1.43 -9.49
CA LYS A 219 40.82 1.41 -8.81
C LYS A 219 41.05 2.68 -7.97
N CYS A 220 40.49 3.83 -8.37
CA CYS A 220 40.50 5.06 -7.56
C CYS A 220 39.52 5.03 -6.37
N PHE A 221 38.42 4.28 -6.44
CA PHE A 221 37.47 4.07 -5.35
C PHE A 221 38.01 3.06 -4.33
N ASP A 222 38.51 1.92 -4.82
CA ASP A 222 39.05 0.81 -4.01
C ASP A 222 40.26 1.27 -3.19
N SER A 223 41.21 1.98 -3.83
CA SER A 223 42.40 2.54 -3.16
C SER A 223 42.07 3.62 -2.13
N ARG A 224 40.90 4.25 -2.22
CA ARG A 224 40.40 5.24 -1.25
C ARG A 224 39.42 4.65 -0.22
N LYS A 225 38.99 3.39 -0.40
CA LYS A 225 37.94 2.72 0.36
C LYS A 225 36.64 3.55 0.43
N LEU A 226 36.13 4.00 -0.70
CA LEU A 226 34.86 4.74 -0.75
C LEU A 226 33.68 3.82 -0.39
N SER A 227 32.81 4.29 0.51
CA SER A 227 31.64 3.55 1.01
C SER A 227 30.59 3.27 -0.08
N CYS A 228 29.74 2.25 0.13
CA CYS A 228 28.78 1.79 -0.89
C CYS A 228 27.83 2.92 -1.34
N GLY A 229 27.38 3.77 -0.41
CA GLY A 229 26.51 4.91 -0.69
C GLY A 229 27.17 5.99 -1.57
N VAL A 230 28.48 6.23 -1.39
CA VAL A 230 29.25 7.14 -2.27
C VAL A 230 29.34 6.55 -3.68
N GLN A 231 29.69 5.27 -3.80
CA GLN A 231 29.77 4.60 -5.11
C GLN A 231 28.40 4.53 -5.81
N TRP A 232 27.31 4.29 -5.05
CA TRP A 232 25.95 4.33 -5.55
C TRP A 232 25.56 5.72 -6.08
N GLU A 233 25.79 6.79 -5.30
CA GLU A 233 25.42 8.14 -5.74
C GLU A 233 26.23 8.59 -6.95
N ILE A 234 27.51 8.19 -7.08
CA ILE A 234 28.29 8.35 -8.30
C ILE A 234 27.62 7.65 -9.49
N ALA A 235 27.31 6.35 -9.36
CA ALA A 235 26.65 5.58 -10.41
C ALA A 235 25.25 6.13 -10.77
N ARG A 236 24.54 6.68 -9.78
CA ARG A 236 23.25 7.35 -9.96
C ARG A 236 23.38 8.65 -10.75
N LEU A 237 24.45 9.42 -10.53
CA LEU A 237 24.76 10.58 -11.36
C LEU A 237 25.12 10.20 -12.79
N VAL A 238 25.96 9.17 -13.01
CA VAL A 238 26.29 8.64 -14.35
C VAL A 238 25.02 8.22 -15.09
N THR A 239 24.25 7.28 -14.53
CA THR A 239 23.02 6.76 -15.19
C THR A 239 21.94 7.82 -15.42
N THR A 240 21.87 8.87 -14.57
CA THR A 240 20.93 9.99 -14.76
C THR A 240 21.41 11.01 -15.79
N LYS A 241 22.71 11.37 -15.81
CA LYS A 241 23.23 12.52 -16.58
C LYS A 241 23.99 12.18 -17.86
N ARG A 242 24.56 10.98 -18.00
CA ARG A 242 25.31 10.56 -19.20
C ARG A 242 24.51 9.54 -19.99
N GLU A 243 24.69 9.49 -21.32
CA GLU A 243 24.04 8.47 -22.15
C GLU A 243 24.78 7.13 -22.07
N ASP A 244 26.10 7.18 -22.12
CA ASP A 244 27.03 6.07 -21.93
C ASP A 244 27.17 5.72 -20.42
N PRO A 245 26.95 4.47 -19.99
CA PRO A 245 27.14 4.02 -18.61
C PRO A 245 28.63 3.88 -18.18
N THR A 246 29.58 4.05 -19.10
CA THR A 246 31.04 4.03 -18.84
C THR A 246 31.67 5.42 -18.83
N ASP A 247 30.91 6.48 -19.15
CA ASP A 247 31.38 7.86 -19.09
C ASP A 247 31.36 8.42 -17.66
N PHE A 248 32.48 8.20 -16.97
CA PHE A 248 32.80 8.79 -15.67
C PHE A 248 33.66 10.06 -15.79
N SER A 249 33.88 10.60 -17.00
CA SER A 249 34.88 11.66 -17.28
C SER A 249 34.65 13.00 -16.56
N PHE A 250 33.43 13.21 -16.03
CA PHE A 250 33.03 14.44 -15.36
C PHE A 250 33.28 14.45 -13.85
N ILE A 251 33.85 13.39 -13.29
CA ILE A 251 34.10 13.24 -11.86
C ILE A 251 35.54 13.68 -11.57
N PRO A 252 35.78 14.80 -10.87
CA PRO A 252 37.13 15.23 -10.53
C PRO A 252 37.79 14.21 -9.60
N ILE A 253 38.92 13.61 -10.00
CA ILE A 253 39.58 12.56 -9.21
C ILE A 253 39.96 13.09 -7.82
N ASP A 254 40.35 14.36 -7.72
CA ASP A 254 40.75 15.01 -6.46
C ASP A 254 39.57 15.17 -5.48
N CYS A 255 38.32 15.24 -5.95
CA CYS A 255 37.16 15.32 -5.05
C CYS A 255 36.86 13.98 -4.34
N LEU A 256 37.38 12.85 -4.87
CA LEU A 256 37.21 11.53 -4.27
C LEU A 256 37.94 11.42 -2.92
N ASP A 257 39.00 12.19 -2.70
CA ASP A 257 39.69 12.24 -1.39
C ASP A 257 38.84 12.92 -0.31
N SER A 258 37.95 13.84 -0.70
CA SER A 258 36.95 14.48 0.17
C SER A 258 35.67 13.65 0.37
N LEU A 259 35.57 12.47 -0.24
CA LEU A 259 34.43 11.55 -0.16
C LEU A 259 34.73 10.25 0.61
N LYS A 260 35.88 10.19 1.30
CA LYS A 260 36.19 9.13 2.27
C LYS A 260 35.32 9.26 3.52
N GLY A 261 35.23 8.18 4.31
CA GLY A 261 34.41 8.11 5.52
C GLY A 261 33.24 7.14 5.37
N SER A 262 32.30 7.18 6.33
CA SER A 262 31.11 6.35 6.34
C SER A 262 30.14 6.67 5.20
N ASN A 263 29.07 5.90 5.05
CA ASN A 263 27.98 6.23 4.13
C ASN A 263 27.32 7.55 4.55
N ALA A 264 26.96 7.69 5.83
CA ALA A 264 26.29 8.88 6.36
C ALA A 264 27.17 10.14 6.30
N GLU A 265 28.49 10.01 6.45
CA GLU A 265 29.40 11.14 6.38
C GLU A 265 29.54 11.71 4.97
N SER A 266 29.53 10.86 3.92
CA SER A 266 30.04 11.25 2.60
C SER A 266 29.12 11.02 1.41
N ALA A 267 28.13 10.11 1.48
CA ALA A 267 27.24 9.83 0.35
C ALA A 267 26.32 11.02 -0.03
N GLU A 268 25.88 11.83 0.94
CA GLU A 268 25.09 13.05 0.64
C GLU A 268 25.97 14.15 -0.02
N LYS A 269 27.24 14.26 0.39
CA LYS A 269 28.21 15.24 -0.16
C LYS A 269 28.56 14.95 -1.62
N THR A 270 28.48 13.69 -2.05
CA THR A 270 28.79 13.24 -3.43
C THR A 270 28.13 14.11 -4.50
N ALA A 271 26.85 14.45 -4.33
CA ALA A 271 26.12 15.25 -5.32
C ALA A 271 26.50 16.74 -5.34
N LYS A 272 26.89 17.34 -4.19
CA LYS A 272 27.37 18.73 -4.12
C LYS A 272 28.78 18.83 -4.74
N LEU A 273 29.69 17.95 -4.34
CA LEU A 273 31.11 17.98 -4.73
C LEU A 273 31.38 17.60 -6.20
N ILE A 274 30.61 16.68 -6.80
CA ILE A 274 30.85 16.23 -8.19
C ILE A 274 30.19 17.16 -9.22
N LEU A 275 29.19 17.95 -8.83
CA LEU A 275 28.39 18.76 -9.76
C LEU A 275 28.69 20.25 -9.71
N ASP A 276 29.50 20.71 -8.75
CA ASP A 276 29.78 22.12 -8.47
C ASP A 276 28.51 22.98 -8.35
N ILE A 277 27.45 22.38 -7.78
CA ILE A 277 26.20 23.08 -7.49
C ILE A 277 26.32 23.62 -6.07
N ASP A 278 26.51 24.94 -5.96
CA ASP A 278 26.37 25.62 -4.68
C ASP A 278 24.90 25.63 -4.24
N THR A 279 24.45 24.52 -3.67
CA THR A 279 23.35 24.55 -2.70
C THR A 279 23.89 25.26 -1.47
N GLY A 280 23.86 26.59 -1.51
CA GLY A 280 24.42 27.46 -0.47
C GLY A 280 23.90 27.06 0.90
N ASP A 281 24.76 27.22 1.91
CA ASP A 281 24.54 26.66 3.25
C ASP A 281 23.45 27.42 4.03
N SER A 282 22.21 27.19 3.62
CA SER A 282 21.03 27.50 4.42
C SER A 282 21.15 26.74 5.74
N LYS A 283 21.09 27.50 6.85
CA LYS A 283 21.17 26.98 8.22
C LYS A 283 20.26 25.75 8.33
N ASP A 284 20.78 24.61 8.80
CA ASP A 284 20.11 23.32 8.62
C ASP A 284 18.92 23.10 9.58
N VAL A 285 17.83 23.83 9.32
CA VAL A 285 16.52 23.70 9.98
C VAL A 285 15.96 22.28 9.83
N ASN A 286 16.48 21.47 8.89
CA ASN A 286 15.85 20.24 8.45
C ASN A 286 16.73 18.98 8.52
N ALA A 287 17.82 19.03 9.29
CA ALA A 287 18.68 17.89 9.59
C ALA A 287 17.88 16.66 10.07
N ARG A 288 16.74 16.88 10.74
CA ARG A 288 15.84 15.82 11.23
C ARG A 288 14.98 15.18 10.14
N GLU A 289 14.48 15.94 9.16
CA GLU A 289 13.79 15.36 7.99
C GLU A 289 14.79 14.58 7.12
N ARG A 290 16.04 15.06 7.01
CA ARG A 290 17.13 14.35 6.33
C ARG A 290 17.49 13.06 7.07
N SER A 291 17.81 13.12 8.36
CA SER A 291 18.25 11.95 9.14
C SER A 291 17.19 10.85 9.27
N ALA A 292 15.90 11.18 9.14
CA ALA A 292 14.80 10.22 9.15
C ALA A 292 14.49 9.60 7.76
N LYS A 293 15.10 10.10 6.68
CA LYS A 293 14.83 9.67 5.30
C LYS A 293 16.06 9.14 4.55
N LEU A 294 17.25 9.61 4.90
CA LEU A 294 18.51 9.16 4.29
C LEU A 294 18.83 7.72 4.75
N PRO A 295 19.05 6.78 3.83
CA PRO A 295 19.34 5.38 4.19
C PRO A 295 20.75 5.20 4.78
N TRP A 296 21.62 6.19 4.67
CA TRP A 296 23.05 6.01 4.86
C TRP A 296 23.45 5.66 6.30
N LYS A 297 22.79 6.26 7.30
CA LYS A 297 23.04 5.90 8.71
C LYS A 297 22.52 4.49 9.04
N GLU A 298 21.41 4.09 8.45
CA GLU A 298 20.90 2.72 8.59
C GLU A 298 21.87 1.73 7.92
N LEU A 299 22.44 2.08 6.76
CA LEU A 299 23.45 1.26 6.08
C LEU A 299 24.74 1.11 6.89
N ASP A 300 25.26 2.20 7.46
CA ASP A 300 26.40 2.16 8.40
C ASP A 300 26.09 1.27 9.62
N THR A 301 24.81 1.21 10.05
CA THR A 301 24.35 0.35 11.15
C THR A 301 24.23 -1.11 10.70
N GLU A 302 23.77 -1.39 9.47
CA GLU A 302 23.78 -2.73 8.87
C GLU A 302 25.21 -3.27 8.70
N GLU A 303 26.13 -2.47 8.19
CA GLU A 303 27.55 -2.80 8.05
C GLU A 303 28.18 -3.14 9.41
N ALA A 304 28.01 -2.27 10.43
CA ALA A 304 28.54 -2.51 11.77
C ALA A 304 27.92 -3.73 12.46
N ALA A 305 26.59 -3.90 12.38
CA ALA A 305 25.89 -5.01 13.01
C ALA A 305 26.20 -6.37 12.36
N HIS A 306 26.51 -6.39 11.05
CA HIS A 306 26.99 -7.60 10.36
C HIS A 306 28.49 -7.86 10.61
N LEU A 307 29.31 -6.80 10.77
CA LEU A 307 30.73 -6.95 11.09
C LEU A 307 30.95 -7.57 12.48
N ASN A 308 30.21 -7.12 13.50
CA ASN A 308 30.35 -7.62 14.87
C ASN A 308 29.76 -9.02 15.06
N ASN A 309 28.72 -9.37 14.29
CA ASN A 309 28.03 -10.65 14.39
C ASN A 309 27.54 -11.10 13.01
N PRO A 310 28.36 -11.77 12.18
CA PRO A 310 27.96 -12.12 10.81
C PRO A 310 26.86 -13.18 10.68
N GLU A 311 26.54 -13.91 11.76
CA GLU A 311 25.49 -14.92 11.77
C GLU A 311 24.13 -14.36 12.21
N GLY A 312 24.13 -13.43 13.18
CA GLY A 312 22.94 -12.75 13.73
C GLY A 312 22.71 -11.31 13.25
N GLY A 313 23.69 -10.72 12.57
CA GLY A 313 23.72 -9.31 12.18
C GLY A 313 22.71 -8.98 11.10
N GLY A 314 21.96 -7.89 11.29
CA GLY A 314 20.81 -7.52 10.47
C GLY A 314 19.51 -8.27 10.82
N LEU A 315 19.58 -9.49 11.39
CA LEU A 315 18.41 -10.32 11.73
C LEU A 315 17.55 -9.78 12.87
N GLY A 316 18.04 -8.82 13.66
CA GLY A 316 17.27 -8.19 14.75
C GLY A 316 17.43 -8.84 16.13
N PHE A 317 18.54 -9.56 16.33
CA PHE A 317 18.94 -10.20 17.59
C PHE A 317 20.42 -9.98 17.96
N ASN A 318 21.10 -8.99 17.34
CA ASN A 318 22.48 -8.65 17.72
C ASN A 318 22.49 -7.96 19.11
N PRO A 319 23.23 -8.47 20.10
CA PRO A 319 23.32 -7.88 21.45
C PRO A 319 23.80 -6.41 21.48
N ASP A 320 24.66 -6.01 20.54
CA ASP A 320 25.21 -4.65 20.45
C ASP A 320 24.16 -3.62 19.98
N PHE A 321 23.09 -4.09 19.31
CA PHE A 321 22.06 -3.27 18.69
C PHE A 321 20.65 -3.67 19.20
N PRO A 322 20.39 -3.60 20.51
CA PRO A 322 19.18 -4.15 21.12
C PRO A 322 17.91 -3.44 20.62
N GLY A 323 16.97 -4.22 20.08
CA GLY A 323 15.69 -3.73 19.55
C GLY A 323 15.75 -3.18 18.11
N TRP A 324 16.94 -2.96 17.55
CA TRP A 324 17.13 -2.64 16.14
C TRP A 324 17.12 -3.90 15.26
N HIS A 325 16.80 -3.74 13.97
CA HIS A 325 17.00 -4.75 12.94
C HIS A 325 17.19 -4.06 11.59
N GLY A 326 17.99 -4.67 10.71
CA GLY A 326 18.39 -4.10 9.42
C GLY A 326 17.62 -4.66 8.23
N GLY A 327 18.29 -4.68 7.07
CA GLY A 327 17.71 -5.02 5.78
C GLY A 327 16.71 -3.97 5.29
N LYS A 328 16.82 -2.72 5.76
CA LYS A 328 15.84 -1.64 5.58
C LYS A 328 16.19 -0.67 4.46
N VAL A 329 17.41 -0.73 3.94
CA VAL A 329 17.83 0.10 2.80
C VAL A 329 17.40 -0.53 1.47
N HIS A 330 16.86 0.27 0.56
CA HIS A 330 16.38 -0.17 -0.75
C HIS A 330 17.19 0.49 -1.86
N PHE A 331 17.95 -0.32 -2.59
CA PHE A 331 18.68 0.06 -3.79
C PHE A 331 17.84 -0.28 -5.03
N CYS A 332 17.27 0.77 -5.64
CA CYS A 332 16.33 0.65 -6.75
C CYS A 332 16.88 1.24 -8.05
N ALA A 333 16.56 0.59 -9.16
CA ALA A 333 16.71 1.15 -10.50
C ALA A 333 15.40 1.00 -11.29
N ARG A 334 15.19 1.85 -12.29
CA ARG A 334 14.03 1.79 -13.18
C ARG A 334 14.48 1.60 -14.62
N LEU A 335 13.85 0.65 -15.30
CA LEU A 335 14.14 0.35 -16.69
C LEU A 335 13.50 1.41 -17.62
N LYS A 336 14.27 1.92 -18.57
CA LYS A 336 13.82 2.83 -19.64
C LYS A 336 14.09 2.18 -20.99
N ASN A 337 13.08 2.05 -21.85
CA ASN A 337 13.32 1.81 -23.28
C ASN A 337 13.81 3.12 -23.93
N ILE A 338 14.96 3.06 -24.59
CA ILE A 338 15.53 4.12 -25.43
C ILE A 338 15.50 3.75 -26.93
N GLY A 339 15.20 2.48 -27.24
CA GLY A 339 14.96 1.99 -28.59
C GLY A 339 13.50 2.13 -29.04
N THR A 340 13.11 1.29 -29.99
CA THR A 340 11.74 1.28 -30.54
C THR A 340 10.86 0.23 -29.84
N ALA A 341 9.58 0.14 -30.22
CA ALA A 341 8.70 -0.93 -29.75
C ALA A 341 8.99 -2.31 -30.40
N LYS A 342 9.60 -2.34 -31.60
CA LYS A 342 9.94 -3.58 -32.33
C LYS A 342 11.36 -4.08 -32.03
N LEU A 343 12.27 -3.14 -31.85
CA LEU A 343 13.66 -3.34 -31.45
C LEU A 343 13.88 -2.49 -30.20
N PRO A 344 13.56 -3.01 -28.99
CA PRO A 344 13.81 -2.29 -27.77
C PRO A 344 15.30 -2.24 -27.47
N GLN A 345 15.73 -1.17 -26.81
CA GLN A 345 17.07 -1.02 -26.28
C GLN A 345 16.92 -0.42 -24.89
N TYR A 346 17.51 -1.05 -23.89
CA TYR A 346 17.25 -0.70 -22.50
C TYR A 346 18.39 0.10 -21.88
N LYS A 347 18.02 1.09 -21.08
CA LYS A 347 18.90 1.80 -20.16
C LYS A 347 18.34 1.69 -18.74
N PHE A 348 19.23 1.43 -17.79
CA PHE A 348 18.93 1.44 -16.37
C PHE A 348 19.16 2.86 -15.83
N ILE A 349 18.19 3.38 -15.09
CA ILE A 349 18.31 4.65 -14.37
C ILE A 349 18.26 4.31 -12.88
N LEU A 350 19.37 4.49 -12.16
CA LEU A 350 19.36 4.27 -10.71
C LEU A 350 18.50 5.36 -10.04
N GLU A 351 17.75 4.99 -9.02
CA GLU A 351 16.98 5.89 -8.19
C GLU A 351 17.81 6.28 -6.94
N ARG A 352 17.37 7.28 -6.17
CA ARG A 352 18.00 7.53 -4.86
C ARG A 352 17.72 6.32 -3.97
N ALA A 353 18.73 5.83 -3.25
CA ALA A 353 18.51 4.82 -2.24
C ALA A 353 17.55 5.37 -1.16
N ALA A 354 16.71 4.51 -0.58
CA ALA A 354 15.66 4.92 0.34
C ALA A 354 15.47 3.90 1.47
N LEU A 355 14.88 4.34 2.59
CA LEU A 355 14.40 3.42 3.63
C LEU A 355 13.07 2.77 3.22
N GLY A 356 12.87 1.51 3.58
CA GLY A 356 11.71 0.71 3.23
C GLY A 356 11.49 -0.50 4.15
N PRO A 357 10.52 -1.38 3.84
CA PRO A 357 10.29 -2.61 4.61
C PRO A 357 11.44 -3.59 4.44
N SER A 358 11.84 -4.26 5.52
CA SER A 358 12.86 -5.31 5.47
C SER A 358 12.27 -6.67 5.08
N CYS A 359 13.15 -7.60 4.65
CA CYS A 359 12.80 -8.98 4.35
C CYS A 359 13.94 -9.92 4.79
N LEU A 360 13.70 -11.23 4.76
CA LEU A 360 14.67 -12.25 5.20
C LEU A 360 16.00 -12.10 4.45
N PHE A 361 15.95 -11.87 3.14
CA PHE A 361 17.14 -11.78 2.30
C PHE A 361 17.99 -10.53 2.63
N THR A 362 17.39 -9.34 2.71
CA THR A 362 18.15 -8.12 3.06
C THR A 362 18.66 -8.15 4.49
N ARG A 363 17.92 -8.76 5.44
CA ARG A 363 18.39 -8.96 6.82
C ARG A 363 19.58 -9.90 6.92
N ARG A 364 19.65 -10.96 6.12
CA ARG A 364 20.69 -12.02 6.22
C ARG A 364 21.95 -11.76 5.39
N PHE A 365 21.81 -11.07 4.26
CA PHE A 365 22.90 -10.82 3.30
C PHE A 365 23.21 -9.32 3.09
N MET A 366 22.70 -8.45 3.98
CA MET A 366 22.77 -6.97 3.94
C MET A 366 22.00 -6.33 2.77
N SER A 367 21.42 -5.16 2.98
CA SER A 367 20.65 -4.48 1.93
C SER A 367 21.48 -4.05 0.72
N GLU A 368 22.77 -3.70 0.90
CA GLU A 368 23.67 -3.31 -0.20
C GLU A 368 23.90 -4.38 -1.26
N ARG A 369 23.59 -5.65 -0.98
CA ARG A 369 23.78 -6.77 -1.91
C ARG A 369 22.56 -7.04 -2.79
N PHE A 370 21.46 -6.32 -2.59
CA PHE A 370 20.25 -6.47 -3.39
C PHE A 370 19.99 -5.25 -4.27
N LEU A 371 19.69 -5.51 -5.54
CA LEU A 371 19.30 -4.49 -6.51
C LEU A 371 17.91 -4.83 -7.06
N THR A 372 16.97 -3.92 -6.91
CA THR A 372 15.57 -4.09 -7.38
C THR A 372 15.34 -3.26 -8.65
N ILE A 373 15.00 -3.93 -9.76
CA ILE A 373 14.73 -3.29 -11.04
C ILE A 373 13.23 -3.17 -11.28
N LYS A 374 12.70 -1.95 -11.17
CA LYS A 374 11.32 -1.61 -11.55
C LYS A 374 11.18 -1.63 -13.08
N VAL A 375 10.32 -2.50 -13.62
CA VAL A 375 10.06 -2.62 -15.06
C VAL A 375 8.65 -2.10 -15.36
N PRO A 376 8.48 -0.91 -15.96
CA PRO A 376 7.16 -0.32 -16.20
C PRO A 376 6.19 -1.23 -16.98
N LYS A 377 4.89 -1.20 -16.62
CA LYS A 377 3.75 -1.87 -17.31
C LYS A 377 3.84 -1.81 -18.84
N GLN A 378 4.24 -0.68 -19.43
CA GLN A 378 4.31 -0.49 -20.89
C GLN A 378 5.46 -1.26 -21.54
N ILE A 379 6.49 -1.64 -20.78
CA ILE A 379 7.61 -2.47 -21.21
C ILE A 379 7.26 -3.95 -21.02
N LEU A 380 6.71 -4.33 -19.86
CA LEU A 380 6.27 -5.70 -19.57
C LEU A 380 5.24 -6.20 -20.60
N ASN A 381 4.23 -5.38 -20.89
CA ASN A 381 3.14 -5.74 -21.80
C ASN A 381 3.51 -5.66 -23.31
N ASN A 382 4.77 -5.35 -23.67
CA ASN A 382 5.23 -5.49 -25.04
C ASN A 382 5.59 -6.97 -25.31
N PRO A 383 4.96 -7.67 -26.28
CA PRO A 383 5.31 -9.06 -26.59
C PRO A 383 6.76 -9.22 -27.10
N ASN A 384 7.37 -8.17 -27.65
CA ASN A 384 8.75 -8.17 -28.13
C ASN A 384 9.72 -7.55 -27.09
N ASN A 385 9.45 -7.68 -25.80
CA ASN A 385 10.23 -7.00 -24.75
C ASN A 385 11.67 -7.54 -24.58
N GLY A 386 11.96 -8.80 -24.93
CA GLY A 386 13.30 -9.39 -24.80
C GLY A 386 13.88 -9.40 -23.37
N LEU A 387 13.06 -9.16 -22.33
CA LEU A 387 13.54 -8.94 -20.96
C LEU A 387 14.20 -10.19 -20.37
N LEU A 388 13.75 -11.40 -20.75
CA LEU A 388 14.37 -12.64 -20.30
C LEU A 388 15.84 -12.73 -20.75
N GLU A 389 16.11 -12.50 -22.03
CA GLU A 389 17.48 -12.49 -22.58
C GLU A 389 18.35 -11.37 -22.00
N LEU A 390 17.74 -10.24 -21.59
CA LEU A 390 18.43 -9.20 -20.85
C LEU A 390 18.83 -9.68 -19.44
N PHE A 391 17.90 -10.26 -18.67
CA PHE A 391 18.11 -10.58 -17.26
C PHE A 391 18.81 -11.92 -16.98
N LEU A 392 19.01 -12.77 -17.99
CA LEU A 392 19.94 -13.92 -17.91
C LEU A 392 21.42 -13.47 -17.79
N ARG A 393 21.74 -12.25 -18.25
CA ARG A 393 23.12 -11.74 -18.27
C ARG A 393 23.64 -11.41 -16.86
N PRO A 394 24.96 -11.44 -16.63
CA PRO A 394 25.55 -10.75 -15.49
C PRO A 394 25.48 -9.23 -15.68
N PHE A 395 25.32 -8.47 -14.61
CA PHE A 395 25.27 -7.01 -14.62
C PHE A 395 26.39 -6.43 -13.76
N VAL A 396 26.98 -5.32 -14.19
CA VAL A 396 28.12 -4.69 -13.48
C VAL A 396 27.76 -3.29 -13.02
N LEU A 397 27.96 -3.04 -11.73
CA LEU A 397 27.72 -1.78 -11.05
C LEU A 397 28.87 -1.52 -10.09
N THR A 398 29.71 -0.52 -10.39
CA THR A 398 30.87 -0.09 -9.56
C THR A 398 31.68 -1.27 -9.03
N GLY A 399 32.28 -2.04 -9.94
CA GLY A 399 33.11 -3.22 -9.65
C GLY A 399 32.36 -4.49 -9.23
N ARG A 400 31.13 -4.36 -8.72
CA ARG A 400 30.31 -5.46 -8.18
C ARG A 400 29.50 -6.12 -9.30
N VAL A 401 29.40 -7.45 -9.27
CA VAL A 401 28.64 -8.25 -10.25
C VAL A 401 27.32 -8.67 -9.62
N PHE A 402 26.21 -8.39 -10.31
CA PHE A 402 24.86 -8.75 -9.89
C PHE A 402 24.22 -9.72 -10.89
N ARG A 403 23.43 -10.68 -10.39
CA ARG A 403 22.59 -11.57 -11.22
C ARG A 403 21.14 -11.54 -10.76
N ALA A 404 20.22 -11.59 -11.72
CA ALA A 404 18.78 -11.67 -11.44
C ALA A 404 18.41 -13.07 -10.93
N PHE A 405 17.79 -13.13 -9.75
CA PHE A 405 17.42 -14.40 -9.09
C PHE A 405 15.92 -14.62 -8.95
N TYR A 406 15.08 -13.59 -9.16
CA TYR A 406 13.63 -13.72 -9.13
C TYR A 406 12.92 -12.55 -9.82
N ALA A 407 11.69 -12.74 -10.30
CA ALA A 407 10.83 -11.66 -10.77
C ALA A 407 9.43 -11.75 -10.13
N LYS A 408 8.89 -10.62 -9.66
CA LYS A 408 7.58 -10.51 -9.00
C LYS A 408 7.10 -9.06 -8.95
N ASP A 409 5.79 -8.84 -9.09
CA ASP A 409 5.11 -7.54 -8.96
C ASP A 409 5.83 -6.42 -9.74
N GLU A 410 6.05 -6.62 -11.04
CA GLU A 410 6.76 -5.68 -11.95
C GLU A 410 8.23 -5.41 -11.64
N ASN A 411 8.78 -6.07 -10.61
CA ASN A 411 10.17 -5.95 -10.19
C ASN A 411 10.97 -7.20 -10.57
N VAL A 412 12.20 -6.99 -11.04
CA VAL A 412 13.23 -8.05 -11.13
C VAL A 412 14.23 -7.84 -10.00
N PHE A 413 14.41 -8.87 -9.19
CA PHE A 413 15.26 -8.88 -8.00
C PHE A 413 16.62 -9.50 -8.35
N MET A 414 17.68 -8.80 -7.97
CA MET A 414 19.05 -9.16 -8.27
C MET A 414 19.87 -9.20 -6.98
N ILE A 415 20.86 -10.09 -6.95
CA ILE A 415 21.80 -10.24 -5.83
C ILE A 415 23.24 -10.11 -6.35
N GLU A 416 24.11 -9.52 -5.54
CA GLU A 416 25.57 -9.57 -5.75
C GLU A 416 26.08 -11.01 -5.65
N THR A 417 26.98 -11.40 -6.55
CA THR A 417 27.64 -12.71 -6.55
C THR A 417 29.13 -12.60 -6.20
N ASP A 418 29.78 -13.74 -5.93
CA ASP A 418 31.24 -13.86 -5.77
C ASP A 418 32.01 -13.79 -7.10
N GLU A 419 31.40 -13.20 -8.14
CA GLU A 419 31.99 -13.01 -9.45
C GLU A 419 32.64 -11.63 -9.56
N ILE A 420 33.70 -11.55 -10.37
CA ILE A 420 34.45 -10.33 -10.66
C ILE A 420 34.50 -10.11 -12.17
N MET A 421 34.60 -8.84 -12.59
CA MET A 421 34.92 -8.50 -13.97
C MET A 421 36.42 -8.26 -14.13
N ASP A 422 37.03 -8.90 -15.13
CA ASP A 422 38.39 -8.60 -15.58
C ASP A 422 38.43 -8.58 -17.11
N GLY A 423 39.10 -7.59 -17.71
CA GLY A 423 39.15 -7.41 -19.18
C GLY A 423 37.79 -7.37 -19.89
N GLY A 424 36.72 -6.95 -19.20
CA GLY A 424 35.34 -6.98 -19.74
C GLY A 424 34.66 -8.36 -19.73
N THR A 425 35.29 -9.38 -19.15
CA THR A 425 34.78 -10.76 -19.00
C THR A 425 34.46 -11.04 -17.53
N ILE A 426 33.44 -11.86 -17.27
CA ILE A 426 33.04 -12.24 -15.90
C ILE A 426 33.66 -13.58 -15.50
N HIS A 427 34.23 -13.63 -14.30
CA HIS A 427 34.88 -14.80 -13.73
C HIS A 427 34.47 -15.02 -12.27
N ALA A 428 34.28 -16.26 -11.85
CA ALA A 428 34.16 -16.59 -10.43
C ALA A 428 35.47 -16.25 -9.68
N SER A 429 35.38 -15.62 -8.52
CA SER A 429 36.53 -15.30 -7.69
C SER A 429 37.29 -16.56 -7.29
N ARG A 430 38.62 -16.55 -7.45
CA ARG A 430 39.50 -17.60 -6.92
C ARG A 430 39.88 -17.40 -5.44
N ARG A 431 39.46 -16.30 -4.83
CA ARG A 431 39.60 -16.09 -3.38
C ARG A 431 38.38 -16.69 -2.71
N HIS A 432 38.59 -17.56 -1.72
CA HIS A 432 37.53 -17.89 -0.77
C HIS A 432 37.01 -16.58 -0.17
N THR A 433 35.73 -16.28 -0.41
CA THR A 433 35.02 -15.31 0.40
C THR A 433 34.90 -15.88 1.82
N SER A 434 34.95 -15.00 2.82
CA SER A 434 34.59 -15.40 4.19
C SER A 434 33.10 -15.75 4.24
N SER A 435 32.64 -16.34 5.35
CA SER A 435 31.21 -16.52 5.65
C SER A 435 30.39 -15.21 5.63
N MET A 436 31.06 -14.06 5.58
CA MET A 436 30.52 -12.70 5.52
C MET A 436 30.48 -12.12 4.09
N GLY A 437 31.25 -12.69 3.15
CA GLY A 437 31.39 -12.15 1.80
C GLY A 437 30.19 -12.47 0.89
N PRO A 438 30.16 -11.95 -0.35
CA PRO A 438 29.21 -12.42 -1.34
C PRO A 438 29.45 -13.91 -1.66
N CYS A 439 28.43 -14.56 -2.22
CA CYS A 439 28.48 -15.97 -2.58
C CYS A 439 27.86 -16.18 -3.96
N SER A 440 28.22 -17.28 -4.64
CA SER A 440 27.69 -17.59 -5.95
C SER A 440 26.17 -17.67 -5.93
N LEU A 441 25.52 -17.31 -7.06
CA LEU A 441 24.07 -17.41 -7.19
C LEU A 441 23.57 -18.83 -6.83
N GLN A 442 24.33 -19.88 -7.17
CA GLN A 442 23.99 -21.26 -6.81
C GLN A 442 24.00 -21.48 -5.29
N ALA A 443 24.93 -20.88 -4.53
CA ALA A 443 24.97 -20.98 -3.08
C ALA A 443 23.75 -20.27 -2.46
N PHE A 444 23.43 -19.05 -2.90
CA PHE A 444 22.24 -18.31 -2.44
C PHE A 444 20.93 -19.06 -2.74
N LEU A 445 20.77 -19.57 -3.97
CA LEU A 445 19.60 -20.37 -4.35
C LEU A 445 19.49 -21.65 -3.50
N SER A 446 20.62 -22.31 -3.20
CA SER A 446 20.65 -23.52 -2.38
C SER A 446 20.38 -23.24 -0.90
N TRP A 447 20.85 -22.10 -0.37
CA TRP A 447 20.55 -21.66 1.00
C TRP A 447 19.05 -21.43 1.20
N HIS A 448 18.37 -20.80 0.24
CA HIS A 448 16.94 -20.50 0.36
C HIS A 448 16.03 -21.69 0.02
N ASN A 449 16.33 -22.48 -1.01
CA ASN A 449 15.49 -23.60 -1.43
C ASN A 449 16.33 -24.71 -2.09
N PRO A 450 16.97 -25.61 -1.30
CA PRO A 450 17.90 -26.60 -1.82
C PRO A 450 17.20 -27.63 -2.73
N LEU A 451 17.59 -27.67 -4.01
CA LEU A 451 17.01 -28.54 -5.04
C LEU A 451 16.99 -30.02 -4.60
N GLU A 452 18.11 -30.51 -4.05
CA GLU A 452 18.27 -31.93 -3.67
C GLU A 452 17.26 -32.42 -2.63
N LEU A 453 16.81 -31.54 -1.72
CA LEU A 453 15.83 -31.87 -0.67
C LEU A 453 14.38 -31.62 -1.11
N ASN A 454 14.21 -30.97 -2.25
CA ASN A 454 12.93 -30.52 -2.79
C ASN A 454 12.63 -31.15 -4.17
N LYS A 455 13.27 -32.29 -4.50
CA LYS A 455 13.16 -33.06 -5.75
C LYS A 455 11.73 -33.30 -6.25
N ASN A 456 10.79 -33.51 -5.32
CA ASN A 456 9.40 -33.81 -5.62
C ASN A 456 8.54 -32.55 -5.93
N GLN A 457 9.12 -31.34 -5.85
CA GLN A 457 8.43 -30.13 -6.32
C GLN A 457 8.53 -30.04 -7.86
N VAL A 458 7.47 -29.56 -8.51
CA VAL A 458 7.56 -29.05 -9.89
C VAL A 458 8.51 -27.85 -9.90
N ILE A 459 9.40 -27.73 -10.90
CA ILE A 459 10.46 -26.70 -10.93
C ILE A 459 9.91 -25.26 -10.87
N THR A 460 8.70 -25.01 -11.42
CA THR A 460 7.96 -23.75 -11.28
C THR A 460 7.48 -23.50 -9.84
N LYS A 461 6.98 -24.54 -9.17
CA LYS A 461 6.59 -24.50 -7.75
C LYS A 461 7.81 -24.23 -6.85
N TRP A 462 8.95 -24.84 -7.14
CA TRP A 462 10.25 -24.57 -6.50
C TRP A 462 10.67 -23.10 -6.69
N ALA A 463 10.64 -22.59 -7.92
CA ALA A 463 10.98 -21.20 -8.24
C ALA A 463 10.06 -20.20 -7.51
N SER A 464 8.75 -20.51 -7.41
CA SER A 464 7.78 -19.66 -6.70
C SER A 464 8.09 -19.43 -5.21
N ARG A 465 8.98 -20.24 -4.61
CA ARG A 465 9.33 -20.15 -3.18
C ARG A 465 10.27 -18.99 -2.85
N PHE A 466 10.95 -18.39 -3.83
CA PHE A 466 11.81 -17.23 -3.58
C PHE A 466 11.02 -15.98 -3.13
N ALA A 467 9.71 -15.93 -3.40
CA ALA A 467 8.81 -14.92 -2.83
C ALA A 467 8.65 -14.99 -1.29
N LEU A 468 9.05 -16.10 -0.63
CA LEU A 468 9.02 -16.19 0.84
C LEU A 468 10.12 -15.29 1.45
N GLY A 469 11.36 -15.37 0.96
CA GLY A 469 12.47 -14.56 1.47
C GLY A 469 12.35 -13.06 1.13
N LEU A 470 11.61 -12.73 0.06
CA LEU A 470 11.21 -11.37 -0.32
C LEU A 470 9.91 -10.89 0.36
N SER A 471 9.36 -11.61 1.35
CA SER A 471 8.15 -11.15 2.05
C SER A 471 8.46 -9.97 2.98
N ASN A 472 7.86 -8.80 2.72
CA ASN A 472 7.90 -7.63 3.62
C ASN A 472 7.47 -8.03 5.04
N SER A 473 8.41 -8.03 5.98
CA SER A 473 8.29 -8.67 7.29
C SER A 473 9.22 -8.01 8.31
N VAL A 474 8.91 -8.15 9.60
CA VAL A 474 9.74 -7.68 10.71
C VAL A 474 10.13 -8.89 11.57
N PRO A 475 11.40 -9.07 11.95
CA PRO A 475 11.85 -10.24 12.71
C PRO A 475 11.25 -10.21 14.12
N GLY A 476 10.51 -11.25 14.47
CA GLY A 476 9.81 -11.41 15.75
C GLY A 476 10.69 -12.02 16.83
N LEU A 477 10.65 -13.34 16.96
CA LEU A 477 11.47 -14.14 17.89
C LEU A 477 12.36 -15.08 17.08
N CYS A 478 13.58 -15.33 17.53
CA CYS A 478 14.33 -16.52 17.12
C CYS A 478 13.93 -17.67 18.05
N LEU A 479 13.72 -18.85 17.50
CA LEU A 479 13.34 -20.07 18.24
C LEU A 479 14.46 -21.12 18.18
N ASN A 480 14.48 -22.01 19.16
CA ASN A 480 15.24 -23.26 19.04
C ASN A 480 14.51 -24.20 18.06
N LEU A 481 15.22 -25.15 17.44
CA LEU A 481 14.61 -26.13 16.55
C LEU A 481 13.55 -27.01 17.26
N GLU A 482 13.76 -27.30 18.54
CA GLU A 482 12.86 -28.07 19.40
C GLU A 482 11.54 -27.34 19.74
N ASP A 483 11.52 -26.00 19.68
CA ASP A 483 10.33 -25.18 19.90
C ASP A 483 9.46 -25.03 18.62
N ILE A 484 9.86 -25.67 17.52
CA ILE A 484 9.14 -25.71 16.23
C ILE A 484 8.49 -27.10 16.06
N ILE A 485 7.39 -27.30 16.78
CA ILE A 485 6.73 -28.59 16.98
C ILE A 485 5.90 -28.98 15.72
N PRO A 486 5.91 -30.25 15.28
CA PRO A 486 5.03 -30.73 14.22
C PRO A 486 3.56 -30.83 14.68
N GLU A 487 2.64 -30.48 13.78
CA GLU A 487 1.18 -30.51 14.03
C GLU A 487 0.47 -31.36 12.97
N VAL A 488 -0.59 -32.09 13.30
CA VAL A 488 -1.26 -33.01 12.36
C VAL A 488 -2.38 -32.32 11.59
N GLU A 489 -2.39 -32.45 10.26
CA GLU A 489 -3.43 -31.87 9.41
C GLU A 489 -4.82 -32.48 9.71
N ILE A 490 -5.86 -31.66 9.88
CA ILE A 490 -7.24 -32.16 10.02
C ILE A 490 -7.77 -32.43 8.61
N ILE A 491 -8.25 -33.63 8.36
CA ILE A 491 -8.69 -34.09 7.03
C ILE A 491 -10.16 -34.56 7.11
N SER A 492 -10.98 -34.18 6.14
CA SER A 492 -12.39 -34.62 6.04
C SER A 492 -12.52 -36.11 5.67
N SER A 493 -13.75 -36.65 5.76
CA SER A 493 -14.05 -38.01 5.27
C SER A 493 -13.69 -38.22 3.79
N GLU A 494 -13.73 -37.15 2.99
CA GLU A 494 -13.44 -37.16 1.55
C GLU A 494 -12.00 -36.71 1.22
N GLY A 495 -11.12 -36.60 2.23
CA GLY A 495 -9.70 -36.27 2.01
C GLY A 495 -9.39 -34.77 1.86
N SER A 496 -10.29 -33.85 2.23
CA SER A 496 -10.06 -32.40 2.14
C SER A 496 -9.26 -31.90 3.35
N GLU A 497 -8.17 -31.15 3.12
CA GLU A 497 -7.37 -30.49 4.18
C GLU A 497 -8.18 -29.35 4.83
N MET A 498 -8.71 -29.58 6.03
CA MET A 498 -9.62 -28.67 6.73
C MET A 498 -8.89 -27.57 7.53
N THR A 499 -7.56 -27.67 7.68
CA THR A 499 -6.73 -26.70 8.43
C THR A 499 -5.61 -26.04 7.59
N ASP A 500 -5.51 -26.34 6.29
CA ASP A 500 -4.38 -25.91 5.45
C ASP A 500 -4.11 -24.40 5.53
N GLY A 501 -2.91 -24.08 5.99
CA GLY A 501 -2.39 -22.73 6.17
C GLY A 501 -2.28 -22.26 7.62
N CYS A 502 -3.01 -22.84 8.58
CA CYS A 502 -3.05 -22.36 9.97
C CYS A 502 -2.42 -23.34 10.98
N GLY A 503 -1.44 -22.85 11.76
CA GLY A 503 -0.81 -23.56 12.86
C GLY A 503 -1.06 -22.85 14.19
N TYR A 504 -0.39 -23.29 15.25
CA TYR A 504 -0.56 -22.67 16.58
C TYR A 504 0.71 -21.97 17.08
N ILE A 505 0.52 -21.04 18.00
CA ILE A 505 1.57 -20.31 18.72
C ILE A 505 1.09 -20.06 20.15
N ASN A 506 1.94 -20.30 21.14
CA ASN A 506 1.51 -20.19 22.53
C ASN A 506 1.47 -18.74 23.06
N ARG A 507 0.76 -18.58 24.18
CA ARG A 507 0.57 -17.33 24.92
C ARG A 507 1.90 -16.61 25.19
N ALA A 508 2.95 -17.30 25.62
CA ALA A 508 4.25 -16.69 25.89
C ALA A 508 4.90 -16.08 24.63
N ALA A 509 4.88 -16.78 23.49
CA ALA A 509 5.38 -16.24 22.23
C ALA A 509 4.58 -15.00 21.79
N LEU A 510 3.24 -15.05 21.83
CA LEU A 510 2.38 -13.92 21.47
C LEU A 510 2.56 -12.72 22.42
N GLN A 511 2.76 -12.94 23.73
CA GLN A 511 3.06 -11.87 24.68
C GLN A 511 4.39 -11.19 24.37
N ARG A 512 5.45 -11.96 24.07
CA ARG A 512 6.76 -11.40 23.70
C ARG A 512 6.68 -10.58 22.40
N LEU A 513 5.93 -11.06 21.39
CA LEU A 513 5.67 -10.32 20.15
C LEU A 513 4.85 -9.04 20.39
N ARG A 514 3.78 -9.11 21.20
CA ARG A 514 2.97 -7.95 21.62
C ARG A 514 3.84 -6.87 22.27
N LYS A 515 4.78 -7.26 23.14
CA LYS A 515 5.74 -6.35 23.77
C LYS A 515 6.74 -5.78 22.74
N LYS A 516 7.30 -6.61 21.84
CA LYS A 516 8.29 -6.17 20.83
C LYS A 516 7.71 -5.16 19.83
N PHE A 517 6.43 -5.28 19.49
CA PHE A 517 5.76 -4.44 18.49
C PHE A 517 4.76 -3.43 19.07
N GLU A 518 4.78 -3.21 20.39
CA GLU A 518 3.98 -2.21 21.10
C GLU A 518 2.46 -2.34 20.87
N TRP A 519 1.98 -3.57 20.63
CA TRP A 519 0.59 -3.85 20.28
C TRP A 519 -0.36 -3.61 21.46
N HIS A 520 -1.27 -2.64 21.31
CA HIS A 520 -2.26 -2.30 22.34
C HIS A 520 -3.21 -3.46 22.66
N GLU A 521 -3.82 -4.11 21.65
CA GLU A 521 -4.56 -5.36 21.86
C GLU A 521 -3.62 -6.57 22.03
N PHE A 522 -4.13 -7.64 22.66
CA PHE A 522 -3.51 -8.95 22.53
C PHE A 522 -3.91 -9.57 21.17
N PRO A 523 -2.96 -10.10 20.37
CA PRO A 523 -3.26 -10.71 19.07
C PRO A 523 -3.80 -12.15 19.22
N THR A 524 -4.90 -12.46 18.55
CA THR A 524 -5.40 -13.85 18.42
C THR A 524 -4.58 -14.66 17.42
N ALA A 525 -4.11 -14.02 16.35
CA ALA A 525 -3.29 -14.66 15.32
C ALA A 525 -2.27 -13.71 14.69
N ILE A 526 -1.24 -14.28 14.05
CA ILE A 526 -0.23 -13.58 13.27
C ILE A 526 -0.02 -14.23 11.90
N GLN A 527 0.25 -13.45 10.86
CA GLN A 527 0.78 -13.97 9.59
C GLN A 527 2.31 -14.01 9.68
N PHE A 528 2.92 -15.14 9.34
CA PHE A 528 4.34 -15.42 9.60
C PHE A 528 5.08 -16.09 8.42
N ARG A 529 6.41 -16.07 8.48
CA ARG A 529 7.32 -17.06 7.86
C ARG A 529 8.27 -17.59 8.95
N LEU A 530 8.66 -18.86 8.86
CA LEU A 530 9.64 -19.51 9.76
C LEU A 530 10.07 -20.83 9.11
N ALA A 531 11.35 -21.18 9.09
CA ALA A 531 11.87 -22.49 8.67
C ALA A 531 11.27 -23.03 7.35
N GLY A 532 11.09 -22.17 6.34
CA GLY A 532 10.52 -22.53 5.03
C GLY A 532 9.00 -22.72 5.02
N CYS A 533 8.36 -22.49 6.17
CA CYS A 533 6.94 -22.57 6.39
C CYS A 533 6.29 -21.18 6.21
N LYS A 534 5.02 -21.15 5.79
CA LYS A 534 4.24 -19.93 5.66
C LYS A 534 2.79 -20.17 6.08
N GLY A 535 2.19 -19.17 6.70
CA GLY A 535 0.73 -19.13 6.88
C GLY A 535 0.29 -18.18 7.98
N LEU A 536 -0.74 -18.60 8.72
CA LEU A 536 -1.12 -18.04 10.01
C LEU A 536 -0.63 -18.92 11.16
N LEU A 537 -0.32 -18.31 12.30
CA LEU A 537 -0.33 -18.98 13.60
C LEU A 537 -1.38 -18.31 14.48
N MET A 538 -2.30 -19.09 15.06
CA MET A 538 -3.27 -18.62 16.05
C MET A 538 -2.92 -19.09 17.47
N LEU A 539 -3.49 -18.46 18.49
CA LEU A 539 -3.32 -18.90 19.89
C LEU A 539 -3.60 -20.40 20.02
N HIS A 540 -2.73 -21.12 20.71
CA HIS A 540 -2.87 -22.56 20.95
C HIS A 540 -4.18 -22.88 21.70
N PRO A 541 -4.95 -23.92 21.33
CA PRO A 541 -6.24 -24.22 21.95
C PRO A 541 -6.15 -24.92 23.31
N ASP A 542 -5.07 -25.65 23.59
CA ASP A 542 -4.79 -26.21 24.91
C ASP A 542 -4.21 -25.13 25.83
N ASP A 543 -4.80 -24.95 27.02
CA ASP A 543 -4.33 -23.99 28.01
C ASP A 543 -2.98 -24.37 28.65
N THR A 544 -2.63 -25.66 28.72
CA THR A 544 -1.38 -26.12 29.35
C THR A 544 -0.13 -25.65 28.59
N GLU A 545 -0.15 -25.71 27.26
CA GLU A 545 0.92 -25.13 26.41
C GLU A 545 0.94 -23.59 26.45
N ASN A 546 -0.17 -22.96 26.88
CA ASN A 546 -0.27 -21.53 27.13
C ASN A 546 0.08 -21.12 28.58
N GLU A 547 0.32 -22.07 29.49
CA GLU A 547 0.94 -21.84 30.81
C GLU A 547 2.48 -21.89 30.74
N SER A 548 3.04 -22.49 29.67
CA SER A 548 4.48 -22.50 29.41
C SER A 548 5.02 -21.11 29.06
N ASP A 549 6.03 -20.65 29.81
CA ASP A 549 6.80 -19.43 29.53
C ASP A 549 7.71 -19.53 28.29
N ILE A 550 7.95 -20.75 27.77
CA ILE A 550 8.82 -21.01 26.62
C ILE A 550 8.05 -20.70 25.32
N PRO A 551 8.56 -19.82 24.43
CA PRO A 551 7.90 -19.51 23.16
C PRO A 551 7.90 -20.71 22.21
N ARG A 552 6.73 -21.19 21.81
CA ARG A 552 6.57 -22.36 20.93
C ARG A 552 5.62 -22.11 19.79
N VAL A 553 5.82 -22.86 18.69
CA VAL A 553 4.94 -22.87 17.51
C VAL A 553 4.69 -24.30 17.03
N TRP A 554 3.50 -24.54 16.50
CA TRP A 554 3.02 -25.82 15.99
C TRP A 554 2.72 -25.70 14.50
N ILE A 555 3.41 -26.50 13.68
CA ILE A 555 3.50 -26.31 12.23
C ILE A 555 2.92 -27.51 11.48
N ARG A 556 1.86 -27.27 10.69
CA ARG A 556 1.19 -28.30 9.87
C ARG A 556 1.99 -28.65 8.61
N PRO A 557 1.90 -29.89 8.07
CA PRO A 557 2.53 -30.29 6.80
C PRO A 557 2.22 -29.34 5.66
N SER A 558 0.96 -28.87 5.55
CA SER A 558 0.55 -27.93 4.51
C SER A 558 1.41 -26.65 4.55
N GLN A 559 1.72 -26.12 5.75
CA GLN A 559 2.42 -24.85 5.92
C GLN A 559 3.87 -24.92 5.45
N ARG A 560 4.52 -26.09 5.51
CA ARG A 560 5.92 -26.29 5.14
C ARG A 560 6.09 -26.27 3.62
N LYS A 561 6.51 -25.13 3.07
CA LYS A 561 6.59 -24.91 1.61
C LYS A 561 8.00 -25.19 1.02
N ILE A 562 9.02 -25.36 1.87
CA ILE A 562 10.44 -25.68 1.56
C ILE A 562 10.96 -26.71 2.58
N LYS A 563 11.82 -27.65 2.16
CA LYS A 563 12.62 -28.53 3.04
C LYS A 563 14.09 -28.08 3.10
N TYR A 564 14.73 -28.21 4.27
CA TYR A 564 16.14 -27.86 4.55
C TYR A 564 16.88 -29.03 5.21
N ASN A 565 18.21 -28.91 5.32
CA ASN A 565 19.09 -29.81 6.09
C ASN A 565 19.98 -28.93 6.97
N GLY A 566 19.77 -28.95 8.28
CA GLY A 566 20.11 -27.82 9.15
C GLY A 566 19.22 -26.60 8.89
N LEU A 567 19.34 -25.56 9.73
CA LEU A 567 18.71 -24.25 9.54
C LEU A 567 19.72 -23.15 9.90
N ASP A 568 19.76 -22.10 9.09
CA ASP A 568 20.47 -20.86 9.40
C ASP A 568 19.70 -20.08 10.51
N PRO A 569 20.35 -19.31 11.41
CA PRO A 569 19.66 -18.51 12.42
C PRO A 569 18.56 -17.57 11.87
N ALA A 570 18.70 -17.10 10.62
CA ALA A 570 17.65 -16.34 9.94
C ALA A 570 16.41 -17.18 9.63
N GLN A 571 16.59 -18.47 9.37
CA GLN A 571 15.50 -19.42 9.10
C GLN A 571 14.81 -19.89 10.39
N LEU A 572 15.48 -19.80 11.55
CA LEU A 572 14.91 -19.99 12.89
C LEU A 572 14.16 -18.75 13.42
N THR A 573 14.15 -17.64 12.68
CA THR A 573 13.42 -16.42 13.05
C THR A 573 11.96 -16.47 12.57
N ILE A 574 11.02 -16.16 13.48
CA ILE A 574 9.62 -15.88 13.13
C ILE A 574 9.56 -14.50 12.47
N ASP A 575 9.52 -14.47 11.14
CA ASP A 575 9.30 -13.25 10.36
C ASP A 575 7.82 -12.88 10.38
N VAL A 576 7.46 -11.82 11.10
CA VAL A 576 6.07 -11.39 11.29
C VAL A 576 5.66 -10.40 10.19
N LEU A 577 4.53 -10.70 9.53
CA LEU A 577 3.99 -9.92 8.43
C LEU A 577 2.87 -8.97 8.87
N ARG A 578 2.01 -9.40 9.82
CA ARG A 578 0.84 -8.67 10.35
C ARG A 578 0.26 -9.41 11.57
N LYS A 579 -0.37 -8.69 12.52
CA LYS A 579 -1.28 -9.29 13.54
C LYS A 579 -2.73 -9.39 13.04
N SER A 580 -3.57 -10.13 13.76
CA SER A 580 -5.03 -10.09 13.59
C SER A 580 -5.62 -8.72 13.95
N TYR A 581 -6.55 -8.24 13.13
CA TYR A 581 -7.41 -7.08 13.37
C TYR A 581 -8.74 -7.29 12.64
N MET A 582 -9.81 -6.66 13.14
CA MET A 582 -11.07 -6.56 12.42
C MET A 582 -11.26 -5.14 11.86
N LYS A 583 -11.55 -5.04 10.56
CA LYS A 583 -11.90 -3.80 9.87
C LYS A 583 -13.42 -3.69 9.75
N THR A 584 -13.97 -2.58 10.22
CA THR A 584 -15.38 -2.19 10.07
C THR A 584 -15.46 -0.67 9.86
N PRO A 585 -16.36 -0.15 9.00
CA PRO A 585 -17.13 -0.86 7.98
C PRO A 585 -16.24 -1.40 6.83
N THR A 586 -16.82 -2.17 5.90
CA THR A 586 -16.12 -2.64 4.68
C THR A 586 -16.69 -2.05 3.39
N ARG A 587 -15.83 -1.92 2.37
CA ARG A 587 -16.23 -1.55 1.01
C ARG A 587 -16.49 -2.80 0.18
N LEU A 588 -17.57 -2.80 -0.61
CA LEU A 588 -17.80 -3.84 -1.61
C LEU A 588 -16.92 -3.61 -2.84
N SER A 589 -16.31 -4.66 -3.37
CA SER A 589 -15.69 -4.65 -4.70
C SER A 589 -16.77 -4.68 -5.80
N THR A 590 -16.42 -4.23 -7.01
CA THR A 590 -17.33 -4.32 -8.17
C THR A 590 -17.77 -5.77 -8.45
N GLU A 591 -16.88 -6.74 -8.20
CA GLU A 591 -17.16 -8.18 -8.32
C GLU A 591 -18.21 -8.67 -7.31
N VAL A 592 -18.08 -8.28 -6.03
CA VAL A 592 -19.06 -8.61 -4.98
C VAL A 592 -20.42 -7.96 -5.28
N ILE A 593 -20.44 -6.72 -5.77
CA ILE A 593 -21.67 -6.03 -6.21
C ILE A 593 -22.39 -6.80 -7.32
N ILE A 594 -21.64 -7.32 -8.30
CA ILE A 594 -22.18 -8.14 -9.40
C ILE A 594 -22.74 -9.46 -8.88
N ASN A 595 -22.00 -10.17 -8.02
CA ASN A 595 -22.44 -11.44 -7.43
C ASN A 595 -23.73 -11.28 -6.62
N LEU A 596 -23.79 -10.30 -5.70
CA LEU A 596 -24.97 -10.03 -4.86
C LEU A 596 -26.24 -9.85 -5.73
N ALA A 597 -26.13 -9.06 -6.81
CA ALA A 597 -27.27 -8.79 -7.70
C ALA A 597 -27.72 -10.02 -8.51
N GLU A 598 -26.77 -10.77 -9.10
CA GLU A 598 -27.11 -11.95 -9.91
C GLU A 598 -27.62 -13.12 -9.02
N ASN A 599 -27.25 -13.16 -7.72
CA ASN A 599 -27.78 -14.07 -6.69
C ASN A 599 -29.02 -13.53 -5.93
N GLY A 600 -29.69 -12.51 -6.47
CA GLY A 600 -31.06 -12.13 -6.08
C GLY A 600 -31.22 -10.85 -5.26
N VAL A 601 -30.15 -10.17 -4.85
CA VAL A 601 -30.26 -8.89 -4.14
C VAL A 601 -30.86 -7.82 -5.07
N PRO A 602 -31.99 -7.16 -4.70
CA PRO A 602 -32.63 -6.17 -5.56
C PRO A 602 -31.70 -4.99 -5.84
N HIS A 603 -31.59 -4.60 -7.11
CA HIS A 603 -30.72 -3.48 -7.53
C HIS A 603 -31.01 -2.18 -6.77
N LYS A 604 -32.27 -1.94 -6.34
CA LYS A 604 -32.63 -0.77 -5.53
C LYS A 604 -31.85 -0.72 -4.21
N ASN A 605 -31.65 -1.86 -3.55
CA ASN A 605 -31.04 -1.94 -2.22
C ASN A 605 -29.54 -1.54 -2.30
N ILE A 606 -28.88 -1.93 -3.39
CA ILE A 606 -27.48 -1.59 -3.69
C ILE A 606 -27.36 -0.10 -4.08
N VAL A 607 -28.32 0.45 -4.83
CA VAL A 607 -28.37 1.88 -5.17
C VAL A 607 -28.71 2.75 -3.95
N GLU A 608 -29.55 2.27 -3.04
CA GLU A 608 -29.84 2.90 -1.74
C GLU A 608 -28.57 2.94 -0.89
N LEU A 609 -27.85 1.82 -0.74
CA LEU A 609 -26.53 1.77 -0.08
C LEU A 609 -25.53 2.78 -0.66
N PHE A 610 -25.44 2.91 -1.99
CA PHE A 610 -24.59 3.91 -2.64
C PHE A 610 -25.04 5.35 -2.32
N ARG A 611 -26.34 5.64 -2.42
CA ARG A 611 -26.93 6.95 -2.13
C ARG A 611 -26.68 7.36 -0.69
N ASP A 612 -26.98 6.47 0.26
CA ASP A 612 -26.83 6.71 1.70
C ASP A 612 -25.35 7.01 2.04
N GLY A 613 -24.43 6.24 1.47
CA GLY A 613 -22.98 6.45 1.63
C GLY A 613 -22.48 7.76 1.03
N LEU A 614 -22.96 8.12 -0.18
CA LEU A 614 -22.64 9.40 -0.84
C LEU A 614 -23.21 10.59 -0.04
N GLU A 615 -24.38 10.44 0.57
CA GLU A 615 -25.02 11.45 1.41
C GLU A 615 -24.25 11.67 2.72
N GLU A 616 -23.88 10.60 3.47
CA GLU A 616 -23.00 10.75 4.65
C GLU A 616 -21.65 11.38 4.27
N HIS A 617 -21.04 10.91 3.17
CA HIS A 617 -19.73 11.37 2.71
C HIS A 617 -19.70 12.88 2.46
N ILE A 618 -20.70 13.41 1.74
CA ILE A 618 -20.83 14.83 1.42
C ILE A 618 -21.28 15.62 2.65
N ALA A 619 -22.23 15.11 3.45
CA ALA A 619 -22.72 15.81 4.64
C ALA A 619 -21.59 16.09 5.64
N GLY A 620 -20.69 15.12 5.87
CA GLY A 620 -19.54 15.29 6.75
C GLY A 620 -18.52 16.34 6.27
N LEU A 621 -18.54 16.74 5.00
CA LEU A 621 -17.66 17.77 4.43
C LEU A 621 -18.36 19.13 4.28
N THR A 622 -19.69 19.17 4.38
CA THR A 622 -20.53 20.34 4.07
C THR A 622 -21.35 20.87 5.25
N LYS A 623 -21.56 20.08 6.31
CA LYS A 623 -22.20 20.55 7.55
C LYS A 623 -21.21 21.37 8.37
N TRP A 624 -21.43 22.68 8.46
CA TRP A 624 -20.54 23.63 9.14
C TRP A 624 -21.22 24.35 10.33
N ASP A 625 -22.38 23.85 10.75
CA ASP A 625 -23.29 24.41 11.74
C ASP A 625 -23.57 23.46 12.91
N GLY A 626 -23.78 24.04 14.10
CA GLY A 626 -23.93 23.31 15.36
C GLY A 626 -22.63 23.21 16.17
N PRO A 627 -22.70 22.80 17.45
CA PRO A 627 -21.63 22.98 18.43
C PRO A 627 -20.35 22.18 18.16
N ASN A 628 -20.44 21.07 17.43
CA ASN A 628 -19.29 20.19 17.12
C ASN A 628 -18.82 20.29 15.66
N ALA A 629 -19.43 21.14 14.82
CA ALA A 629 -19.31 21.02 13.36
C ALA A 629 -17.87 21.08 12.83
N MET A 630 -17.01 21.94 13.39
CA MET A 630 -15.60 22.02 12.97
C MET A 630 -14.78 20.80 13.43
N PHE A 631 -15.13 20.17 14.55
CA PHE A 631 -14.51 18.93 15.02
C PHE A 631 -14.96 17.73 14.17
N ASP A 632 -16.25 17.63 13.86
CA ASP A 632 -16.78 16.59 12.97
C ASP A 632 -16.21 16.72 11.55
N LEU A 633 -16.07 17.95 11.04
CA LEU A 633 -15.41 18.27 9.78
C LEU A 633 -13.91 17.91 9.80
N TYR A 634 -13.19 18.23 10.87
CA TYR A 634 -11.78 17.81 11.06
C TYR A 634 -11.66 16.28 10.99
N CYS A 635 -12.51 15.57 11.72
CA CYS A 635 -12.53 14.10 11.74
C CYS A 635 -12.85 13.51 10.36
N GLN A 636 -13.79 14.11 9.62
CA GLN A 636 -14.12 13.69 8.26
C GLN A 636 -12.97 13.96 7.29
N VAL A 637 -12.32 15.12 7.34
CA VAL A 637 -11.18 15.44 6.46
C VAL A 637 -9.99 14.51 6.74
N ALA A 638 -9.68 14.24 8.02
CA ALA A 638 -8.66 13.28 8.41
C ALA A 638 -8.98 11.85 7.92
N ARG A 639 -10.24 11.42 8.03
CA ARG A 639 -10.75 10.13 7.51
C ARG A 639 -10.73 10.06 5.98
N VAL A 640 -11.00 11.16 5.29
CA VAL A 640 -11.05 11.24 3.83
C VAL A 640 -9.67 11.25 3.19
N GLY A 641 -8.70 11.94 3.80
CA GLY A 641 -7.31 11.97 3.33
C GLY A 641 -6.45 10.79 3.75
N GLY A 642 -6.96 9.89 4.62
CA GLY A 642 -6.14 8.85 5.27
C GLY A 642 -5.02 9.45 6.14
N VAL A 643 -5.22 10.67 6.66
CA VAL A 643 -4.12 11.53 7.16
C VAL A 643 -3.40 10.88 8.33
N ILE A 644 -4.14 10.37 9.31
CA ILE A 644 -3.56 9.74 10.50
C ILE A 644 -2.75 8.48 10.13
N SER A 645 -3.31 7.64 9.25
CA SER A 645 -2.63 6.47 8.68
C SER A 645 -1.31 6.88 8.00
N ALA A 646 -1.31 7.99 7.25
CA ALA A 646 -0.13 8.53 6.58
C ALA A 646 0.91 9.14 7.56
N ARG A 647 0.47 9.82 8.64
CA ARG A 647 1.37 10.36 9.68
C ARG A 647 2.10 9.24 10.42
N LEU A 648 1.37 8.23 10.89
CA LEU A 648 1.95 7.08 11.59
C LEU A 648 2.83 6.22 10.66
N ALA A 649 2.50 6.13 9.37
CA ALA A 649 3.35 5.46 8.38
C ALA A 649 4.63 6.25 8.03
N ARG A 650 4.64 7.59 8.18
CA ARG A 650 5.86 8.42 8.06
C ARG A 650 6.85 8.15 9.20
N GLU A 651 6.36 7.89 10.42
CA GLU A 651 7.22 7.55 11.56
C GLU A 651 7.70 6.08 11.52
N ALA A 652 6.82 5.13 11.17
CA ALA A 652 7.11 3.70 11.18
C ALA A 652 7.53 3.18 9.79
N GLY A 653 8.59 3.76 9.21
CA GLY A 653 9.11 3.39 7.89
C GLY A 653 9.32 1.88 7.75
N GLY A 654 8.61 1.25 6.82
CA GLY A 654 8.64 -0.20 6.59
C GLY A 654 7.86 -1.05 7.61
N GLU A 655 7.85 -0.66 8.89
CA GLU A 655 7.24 -1.42 10.01
C GLU A 655 5.73 -1.21 10.16
N ALA A 656 5.16 -0.18 9.53
CA ALA A 656 3.77 0.25 9.72
C ALA A 656 2.71 -0.87 9.56
N ARG A 657 2.93 -1.89 8.72
CA ARG A 657 2.01 -3.05 8.58
C ARG A 657 1.99 -3.94 9.82
N VAL A 658 3.14 -4.13 10.46
CA VAL A 658 3.29 -4.96 11.67
C VAL A 658 2.77 -4.19 12.87
N ARG A 659 3.07 -2.89 13.00
CA ARG A 659 2.53 -2.01 14.07
C ARG A 659 1.02 -1.72 13.96
N GLY A 660 0.39 -2.05 12.83
CA GLY A 660 -1.05 -1.84 12.59
C GLY A 660 -1.42 -0.44 12.07
N TYR A 661 -0.44 0.43 11.83
CA TYR A 661 -0.64 1.79 11.33
C TYR A 661 -0.97 1.81 9.83
N ALA A 662 -0.40 0.89 9.05
CA ALA A 662 -0.73 0.70 7.64
C ALA A 662 -2.02 -0.13 7.50
N GLN A 663 -3.14 0.46 7.89
CA GLN A 663 -4.46 -0.01 7.47
C GLN A 663 -4.52 0.08 5.96
N ARG A 664 -4.71 -1.05 5.26
CA ARG A 664 -5.02 -1.02 3.83
C ARG A 664 -6.48 -0.58 3.68
N GLU A 665 -6.67 0.73 3.59
CA GLU A 665 -8.01 1.30 3.38
C GLU A 665 -8.60 0.82 2.04
N ASN A 666 -7.75 0.59 1.02
CA ASN A 666 -8.07 -0.04 -0.28
C ASN A 666 -7.80 -1.56 -0.36
N GLU A 667 -7.90 -2.33 0.73
CA GLU A 667 -7.79 -3.81 0.66
C GLU A 667 -8.94 -4.49 -0.15
N SER A 668 -9.88 -3.70 -0.71
CA SER A 668 -11.06 -4.13 -1.48
C SER A 668 -10.79 -4.48 -2.95
N SER A 669 -9.56 -4.85 -3.31
CA SER A 669 -9.23 -5.67 -4.48
C SER A 669 -9.62 -5.13 -5.88
N ASP A 670 -9.62 -3.82 -6.10
CA ASP A 670 -9.58 -3.27 -7.45
C ASP A 670 -8.11 -3.24 -7.95
N PRO A 671 -7.74 -3.96 -9.03
CA PRO A 671 -6.34 -4.08 -9.49
C PRO A 671 -5.78 -2.77 -10.09
N ASP A 672 -6.61 -1.74 -10.23
CA ASP A 672 -6.16 -0.39 -10.62
C ASP A 672 -5.50 0.37 -9.45
N ASP A 673 -5.59 -0.11 -8.20
CA ASP A 673 -4.88 0.43 -7.03
C ASP A 673 -3.50 -0.26 -6.77
N ASP A 674 -3.10 -1.27 -7.56
CA ASP A 674 -1.77 -1.91 -7.39
C ASP A 674 -0.59 -0.97 -7.68
N ASP A 675 -0.84 0.22 -8.26
CA ASP A 675 0.13 1.31 -8.33
C ASP A 675 0.56 1.83 -6.93
N GLU A 676 -0.11 1.46 -5.83
CA GLU A 676 0.37 1.72 -4.45
C GLU A 676 1.60 0.89 -4.03
N LEU A 677 2.11 -0.02 -4.88
CA LEU A 677 3.47 -0.56 -4.76
C LEU A 677 4.53 0.30 -5.46
N THR A 678 4.15 1.29 -6.29
CA THR A 678 5.03 2.45 -6.40
C THR A 678 5.10 3.09 -5.02
N GLN A 679 6.29 3.51 -4.62
CA GLN A 679 6.40 4.40 -3.47
C GLN A 679 5.54 5.63 -3.79
N ARG A 680 4.36 5.75 -3.15
CA ARG A 680 3.92 7.07 -2.71
C ARG A 680 5.12 7.64 -1.99
N SER A 681 5.81 8.58 -2.63
CA SER A 681 7.08 9.11 -2.14
C SER A 681 6.87 9.63 -0.70
N THR A 682 7.96 9.96 0.01
CA THR A 682 7.89 10.57 1.35
C THR A 682 7.88 12.12 1.40
N PRO A 683 7.35 12.91 0.43
CA PRO A 683 7.29 14.36 0.50
C PRO A 683 5.99 14.82 1.19
N TRP A 684 5.69 14.25 2.35
CA TRP A 684 4.51 14.60 3.15
C TRP A 684 4.91 15.11 4.54
N SER A 685 6.12 15.63 4.68
CA SER A 685 6.49 16.48 5.81
C SER A 685 5.87 17.87 5.62
N PRO A 686 5.39 18.56 6.67
CA PRO A 686 5.10 19.98 6.60
C PRO A 686 6.40 20.77 6.37
N ASP A 687 6.30 21.97 5.80
CA ASP A 687 7.43 22.90 5.83
C ASP A 687 7.62 23.44 7.26
N LEU A 688 8.78 23.18 7.86
CA LEU A 688 9.08 23.60 9.23
C LEU A 688 9.23 25.13 9.36
N ILE A 689 9.40 25.86 8.24
CA ILE A 689 9.62 27.31 8.24
C ILE A 689 8.29 28.07 8.20
N SER A 690 7.48 27.89 7.16
CA SER A 690 6.13 28.47 7.08
C SER A 690 5.12 27.79 8.02
N GLY A 691 5.34 26.52 8.36
CA GLY A 691 4.35 25.64 8.99
C GLY A 691 3.32 25.06 8.03
N CYS A 692 3.42 25.31 6.72
CA CYS A 692 2.42 24.89 5.74
C CYS A 692 2.49 23.36 5.47
N PRO A 693 1.38 22.61 5.64
CA PRO A 693 1.35 21.18 5.33
C PRO A 693 1.40 20.88 3.83
N SER A 694 1.96 19.73 3.47
CA SER A 694 2.12 19.31 2.07
C SER A 694 0.84 18.78 1.41
N SER A 695 -0.12 18.25 2.19
CA SER A 695 -1.41 17.77 1.69
C SER A 695 -2.51 18.84 1.84
N LEU A 696 -3.56 18.76 1.01
CA LEU A 696 -4.70 19.70 1.08
C LEU A 696 -5.50 19.46 2.37
N GLU A 697 -5.62 18.20 2.73
CA GLU A 697 -6.36 17.69 3.88
C GLU A 697 -5.70 18.13 5.19
N GLU A 698 -4.37 18.04 5.31
CA GLU A 698 -3.66 18.60 6.45
C GLU A 698 -3.67 20.13 6.47
N THR A 699 -3.64 20.80 5.30
CA THR A 699 -3.84 22.26 5.25
C THR A 699 -5.20 22.63 5.87
N VAL A 700 -6.26 21.89 5.52
CA VAL A 700 -7.61 22.10 6.06
C VAL A 700 -7.68 21.80 7.56
N MET A 701 -7.06 20.71 8.02
CA MET A 701 -7.02 20.34 9.45
C MET A 701 -6.34 21.40 10.31
N VAL A 702 -5.15 21.89 9.91
CA VAL A 702 -4.39 22.93 10.65
C VAL A 702 -5.11 24.28 10.67
N LEU A 703 -5.95 24.59 9.68
CA LEU A 703 -6.80 25.78 9.73
C LEU A 703 -7.97 25.59 10.72
N LEU A 704 -8.59 24.41 10.73
CA LEU A 704 -9.74 24.09 11.61
C LEU A 704 -9.34 24.06 13.09
N ASP A 705 -8.23 23.38 13.45
CA ASP A 705 -7.79 23.30 14.86
C ASP A 705 -7.22 24.62 15.40
N SER A 706 -6.75 25.50 14.52
CA SER A 706 -6.33 26.88 14.84
C SER A 706 -7.51 27.87 14.93
N GLY A 707 -8.75 27.40 14.76
CA GLY A 707 -9.97 28.19 14.97
C GLY A 707 -10.50 28.96 13.74
N PHE A 708 -10.00 28.67 12.54
CA PHE A 708 -10.66 29.12 11.31
C PHE A 708 -11.86 28.24 10.98
N THR A 709 -12.84 28.80 10.28
CA THR A 709 -14.03 28.11 9.79
C THR A 709 -14.22 28.37 8.29
N PRO A 710 -14.91 27.49 7.54
CA PRO A 710 -15.25 27.76 6.15
C PRO A 710 -16.10 29.04 5.95
N GLN A 711 -16.71 29.57 7.01
CA GLN A 711 -17.44 30.84 7.01
C GLN A 711 -16.52 32.07 7.17
N ASN A 712 -15.40 31.97 7.91
CA ASN A 712 -14.52 33.12 8.18
C ASN A 712 -13.22 33.15 7.36
N CYS A 713 -12.77 32.03 6.81
CA CYS A 713 -11.49 31.94 6.08
C CYS A 713 -11.66 31.46 4.64
N THR A 714 -11.40 32.36 3.68
CA THR A 714 -11.49 32.08 2.24
C THR A 714 -10.55 30.95 1.80
N VAL A 715 -9.33 30.89 2.33
CA VAL A 715 -8.35 29.84 1.96
C VAL A 715 -8.76 28.47 2.50
N LEU A 716 -9.32 28.40 3.72
CA LEU A 716 -9.95 27.18 4.24
C LEU A 716 -11.11 26.74 3.33
N ARG A 717 -11.99 27.67 2.94
CA ARG A 717 -13.11 27.37 2.02
C ARG A 717 -12.64 26.86 0.66
N GLU A 718 -11.64 27.48 0.03
CA GLU A 718 -11.11 27.03 -1.28
C GLU A 718 -10.39 25.66 -1.18
N LYS A 719 -9.57 25.45 -0.14
CA LYS A 719 -8.90 24.16 0.11
C LYS A 719 -9.92 23.05 0.39
N LEU A 720 -10.93 23.32 1.23
CA LEU A 720 -12.01 22.38 1.52
C LEU A 720 -12.88 22.09 0.28
N LYS A 721 -13.13 23.07 -0.60
CA LYS A 721 -13.80 22.81 -1.88
C LYS A 721 -13.02 21.78 -2.69
N MET A 722 -11.71 21.97 -2.88
CA MET A 722 -10.87 21.04 -3.64
C MET A 722 -10.83 19.63 -3.03
N VAL A 723 -10.80 19.51 -1.69
CA VAL A 723 -10.91 18.22 -0.99
C VAL A 723 -12.28 17.58 -1.25
N ALA A 724 -13.38 18.33 -1.10
CA ALA A 724 -14.74 17.84 -1.28
C ALA A 724 -15.05 17.44 -2.73
N GLU A 725 -14.64 18.24 -3.72
CA GLU A 725 -14.78 17.92 -5.14
C GLU A 725 -13.96 16.69 -5.54
N THR A 726 -12.68 16.64 -5.16
CA THR A 726 -11.80 15.50 -5.47
C THR A 726 -12.30 14.22 -4.81
N SER A 727 -12.66 14.28 -3.52
CA SER A 727 -13.12 13.09 -2.81
C SER A 727 -14.48 12.59 -3.31
N THR A 728 -15.43 13.50 -3.56
CA THR A 728 -16.73 13.15 -4.15
C THR A 728 -16.56 12.58 -5.56
N LYS A 729 -15.67 13.14 -6.39
CA LYS A 729 -15.33 12.57 -7.70
C LYS A 729 -14.80 11.15 -7.55
N ASN A 730 -13.85 10.92 -6.64
CA ASN A 730 -13.23 9.61 -6.43
C ASN A 730 -14.23 8.58 -5.88
N PHE A 731 -15.13 9.00 -4.97
CA PHE A 731 -16.23 8.18 -4.44
C PHE A 731 -17.15 7.70 -5.56
N MET A 732 -17.55 8.61 -6.46
CA MET A 732 -18.40 8.30 -7.62
C MET A 732 -17.68 7.43 -8.66
N ALA A 733 -16.43 7.77 -9.01
CA ALA A 733 -15.67 7.09 -10.06
C ALA A 733 -15.30 5.63 -9.70
N LYS A 734 -15.11 5.34 -8.41
CA LYS A 734 -14.89 3.96 -7.91
C LYS A 734 -16.17 3.25 -7.45
N TYR A 735 -17.36 3.77 -7.80
CA TYR A 735 -18.67 3.19 -7.41
C TYR A 735 -18.77 2.88 -5.91
N ARG A 736 -18.17 3.71 -5.05
CA ARG A 736 -17.86 3.35 -3.65
C ARG A 736 -19.12 3.04 -2.85
N ILE A 737 -19.26 1.79 -2.42
CA ILE A 737 -20.30 1.34 -1.50
C ILE A 737 -19.63 0.78 -0.25
N ASP A 738 -19.68 1.56 0.84
CA ASP A 738 -19.21 1.16 2.17
C ASP A 738 -20.42 0.68 3.01
N VAL A 739 -20.49 -0.62 3.29
CA VAL A 739 -21.61 -1.24 4.05
C VAL A 739 -21.37 -1.05 5.54
N GLN A 740 -22.32 -0.43 6.24
CA GLN A 740 -22.18 -0.10 7.67
C GLN A 740 -22.31 -1.33 8.59
N MET A 741 -23.08 -2.33 8.16
CA MET A 741 -23.26 -3.61 8.86
C MET A 741 -22.39 -4.69 8.20
N SER A 742 -21.07 -4.53 8.32
CA SER A 742 -20.10 -5.50 7.81
C SER A 742 -18.81 -5.50 8.63
N CYS A 743 -17.97 -6.50 8.40
CA CYS A 743 -16.62 -6.56 8.95
C CYS A 743 -15.69 -7.42 8.06
N SER A 744 -14.39 -7.27 8.20
CA SER A 744 -13.39 -8.14 7.57
C SER A 744 -12.19 -8.39 8.49
N ALA A 745 -11.73 -9.64 8.55
CA ALA A 745 -10.62 -10.09 9.39
C ALA A 745 -9.95 -11.31 8.76
N PHE A 746 -8.85 -11.79 9.35
CA PHE A 746 -8.26 -13.09 8.97
C PHE A 746 -9.25 -14.21 9.23
N VAL A 747 -9.32 -15.17 8.31
CA VAL A 747 -10.09 -16.40 8.51
C VAL A 747 -9.21 -17.45 9.16
N VAL A 748 -9.73 -18.15 10.17
CA VAL A 748 -9.06 -19.25 10.88
C VAL A 748 -9.96 -20.47 10.94
N PRO A 749 -9.41 -21.70 10.98
CA PRO A 749 -10.21 -22.89 11.24
C PRO A 749 -10.67 -22.90 12.70
N ASP A 750 -11.78 -23.56 12.97
CA ASP A 750 -12.25 -23.90 14.32
C ASP A 750 -11.30 -24.93 14.97
N PRO A 751 -10.57 -24.58 16.05
CA PRO A 751 -9.60 -25.47 16.67
C PRO A 751 -10.25 -26.51 17.60
N PHE A 752 -11.54 -26.39 17.93
CA PHE A 752 -12.28 -27.33 18.80
C PHE A 752 -13.34 -28.15 18.02
N GLY A 753 -13.65 -27.77 16.77
CA GLY A 753 -14.66 -28.43 15.93
C GLY A 753 -16.10 -28.25 16.40
N VAL A 754 -16.39 -27.18 17.15
CA VAL A 754 -17.69 -26.90 17.77
C VAL A 754 -18.70 -26.21 16.84
N LEU A 755 -18.25 -25.56 15.77
CA LEU A 755 -19.07 -24.99 14.70
C LEU A 755 -19.53 -26.08 13.73
N LYS A 756 -20.82 -26.11 13.38
CA LYS A 756 -21.32 -26.95 12.27
C LYS A 756 -20.84 -26.43 10.91
N ALA A 757 -20.89 -27.27 9.88
CA ALA A 757 -20.41 -26.96 8.52
C ALA A 757 -21.00 -25.68 7.86
N ASN A 758 -22.12 -25.15 8.35
CA ASN A 758 -22.75 -23.89 7.91
C ASN A 758 -22.81 -22.80 9.01
N GLU A 759 -22.07 -22.98 10.10
CA GLU A 759 -21.90 -22.03 11.20
C GLU A 759 -20.51 -21.38 11.13
N ILE A 760 -20.44 -20.07 11.40
CA ILE A 760 -19.18 -19.33 11.62
C ILE A 760 -19.27 -18.54 12.93
N GLN A 761 -18.14 -18.14 13.49
CA GLN A 761 -18.09 -17.13 14.56
C GLN A 761 -17.32 -15.90 14.10
N CYS A 762 -17.83 -14.71 14.43
CA CYS A 762 -17.17 -13.43 14.15
C CYS A 762 -17.30 -12.50 15.36
N LYS A 763 -16.16 -12.14 15.96
CA LYS A 763 -16.07 -11.32 17.17
C LYS A 763 -14.89 -10.37 17.08
N SER A 764 -15.07 -9.08 17.38
CA SER A 764 -13.98 -8.11 17.49
C SER A 764 -13.49 -7.99 18.94
N SER A 765 -12.29 -7.44 19.13
CA SER A 765 -11.76 -7.03 20.44
C SER A 765 -12.45 -5.77 21.00
N HIS A 766 -13.24 -5.06 20.18
CA HIS A 766 -13.94 -3.83 20.55
C HIS A 766 -15.45 -3.92 20.24
N GLN A 767 -16.26 -3.19 21.00
CA GLN A 767 -17.68 -2.97 20.69
C GLN A 767 -17.81 -1.92 19.57
N ASN A 768 -17.67 -2.35 18.30
CA ASN A 768 -17.59 -1.48 17.12
C ASN A 768 -18.42 -1.98 15.90
N LEU A 769 -19.12 -3.12 16.03
CA LEU A 769 -19.89 -3.74 14.97
C LEU A 769 -21.32 -3.21 15.03
N ARG A 770 -21.78 -2.50 13.98
CA ARG A 770 -23.04 -1.75 14.03
C ARG A 770 -24.26 -2.64 13.78
N THR A 771 -25.22 -2.67 14.69
CA THR A 771 -26.47 -3.44 14.56
C THR A 771 -27.58 -2.65 13.83
N ALA A 772 -28.63 -3.35 13.39
CA ALA A 772 -29.73 -2.74 12.62
C ALA A 772 -30.50 -1.64 13.37
N ASN A 773 -30.55 -1.70 14.70
CA ASN A 773 -31.12 -0.66 15.57
C ASN A 773 -30.13 0.48 15.87
N GLY A 774 -28.97 0.52 15.22
CA GLY A 774 -27.97 1.59 15.34
C GLY A 774 -27.01 1.50 16.52
N LEU A 775 -27.17 0.51 17.41
CA LEU A 775 -26.20 0.23 18.49
C LEU A 775 -24.91 -0.39 17.95
N GLU A 776 -23.93 -0.57 18.84
CA GLU A 776 -22.70 -1.32 18.57
C GLU A 776 -22.64 -2.60 19.41
N THR A 777 -22.10 -3.66 18.83
CA THR A 777 -21.82 -4.96 19.46
C THR A 777 -20.34 -5.32 19.23
N ASP A 778 -19.81 -6.29 19.98
CA ASP A 778 -18.52 -6.92 19.69
C ASP A 778 -18.66 -8.22 18.87
N THR A 779 -19.89 -8.75 18.72
CA THR A 779 -20.16 -10.09 18.18
C THR A 779 -21.29 -10.07 17.15
N VAL A 780 -21.08 -10.71 15.98
CA VAL A 780 -22.10 -10.86 14.93
C VAL A 780 -22.91 -12.14 15.17
N LEU A 781 -24.24 -12.07 15.03
CA LEU A 781 -25.16 -13.19 15.23
C LEU A 781 -26.26 -13.19 14.16
N GLY A 782 -26.74 -14.38 13.79
CA GLY A 782 -27.85 -14.57 12.83
C GLY A 782 -27.39 -14.97 11.43
N ASP A 783 -28.24 -14.79 10.44
CA ASP A 783 -27.88 -15.02 9.04
C ASP A 783 -26.90 -13.94 8.55
N VAL A 784 -25.84 -14.34 7.86
CA VAL A 784 -24.82 -13.45 7.29
C VAL A 784 -24.36 -13.93 5.93
N LEU A 785 -23.82 -13.02 5.11
CA LEU A 785 -23.11 -13.38 3.86
C LEU A 785 -21.61 -13.30 4.12
N ILE A 786 -20.85 -14.32 3.71
CA ILE A 786 -19.38 -14.31 3.76
C ILE A 786 -18.78 -14.49 2.37
N THR A 787 -17.72 -13.73 2.06
CA THR A 787 -17.06 -13.73 0.75
C THR A 787 -15.57 -13.38 0.85
N ARG A 788 -14.82 -13.68 -0.21
CA ARG A 788 -13.42 -13.32 -0.41
C ARG A 788 -13.22 -12.86 -1.86
N ASN A 789 -12.38 -11.85 -2.08
CA ASN A 789 -11.99 -11.41 -3.42
C ASN A 789 -10.84 -12.28 -3.97
N PRO A 790 -10.73 -12.51 -5.30
CA PRO A 790 -11.69 -12.12 -6.34
C PRO A 790 -12.98 -12.97 -6.28
N CYS A 791 -14.12 -12.35 -6.55
CA CYS A 791 -15.46 -12.92 -6.37
C CYS A 791 -16.14 -13.11 -7.73
N LYS A 792 -15.81 -14.21 -8.42
CA LYS A 792 -16.15 -14.42 -9.85
C LYS A 792 -17.10 -15.59 -10.13
N LEU A 793 -17.24 -16.57 -9.24
CA LEU A 793 -18.28 -17.60 -9.34
C LEU A 793 -19.59 -17.12 -8.69
N PRO A 794 -20.75 -17.64 -9.15
CA PRO A 794 -22.00 -17.61 -8.37
C PRO A 794 -21.85 -18.06 -6.91
N THR A 795 -20.95 -19.00 -6.60
CA THR A 795 -20.73 -19.53 -5.24
C THR A 795 -19.74 -18.74 -4.37
N ASP A 796 -19.03 -17.73 -4.91
CA ASP A 796 -17.95 -17.03 -4.16
C ASP A 796 -18.49 -16.08 -3.04
N ILE A 797 -19.82 -15.99 -2.90
CA ILE A 797 -20.50 -15.51 -1.69
C ILE A 797 -21.34 -16.66 -1.14
N GLN A 798 -21.24 -16.92 0.17
CA GLN A 798 -22.04 -17.93 0.88
C GLN A 798 -22.87 -17.28 1.99
N LYS A 799 -24.17 -17.54 2.02
CA LYS A 799 -25.06 -17.28 3.16
C LYS A 799 -24.92 -18.40 4.18
N VAL A 800 -24.52 -18.02 5.39
CA VAL A 800 -24.22 -18.90 6.53
C VAL A 800 -24.77 -18.31 7.83
N LYS A 801 -24.67 -19.05 8.94
CA LYS A 801 -25.14 -18.57 10.24
C LYS A 801 -23.97 -18.15 11.14
N ALA A 802 -23.93 -16.88 11.52
CA ALA A 802 -23.06 -16.41 12.60
C ALA A 802 -23.64 -16.84 13.96
N VAL A 803 -22.81 -17.48 14.77
CA VAL A 803 -23.13 -17.99 16.11
C VAL A 803 -22.02 -17.67 17.10
N GLU A 804 -22.33 -17.71 18.39
CA GLU A 804 -21.35 -17.66 19.48
C GLU A 804 -21.22 -19.05 20.12
N LYS A 805 -19.99 -19.48 20.34
CA LYS A 805 -19.60 -20.73 21.03
C LYS A 805 -18.74 -20.34 22.24
N PRO A 806 -19.08 -20.76 23.48
CA PRO A 806 -18.33 -20.39 24.68
C PRO A 806 -16.82 -20.65 24.58
N GLU A 807 -16.45 -21.75 23.92
CA GLU A 807 -15.08 -22.24 23.70
C GLU A 807 -14.26 -21.25 22.84
N LEU A 808 -14.90 -20.67 21.82
CA LEU A 808 -14.27 -19.75 20.85
C LEU A 808 -14.26 -18.29 21.32
N ARG A 809 -14.82 -17.95 22.49
CA ARG A 809 -15.02 -16.56 22.95
C ARG A 809 -13.75 -15.71 23.01
N HIS A 810 -12.61 -16.33 23.27
CA HIS A 810 -11.32 -15.66 23.37
C HIS A 810 -10.71 -15.32 21.99
N LEU A 811 -11.21 -15.93 20.92
CA LEU A 811 -10.76 -15.68 19.55
C LEU A 811 -11.42 -14.40 19.00
N THR A 812 -10.76 -13.27 19.24
CA THR A 812 -11.19 -11.95 18.76
C THR A 812 -10.42 -11.50 17.53
N ASP A 813 -11.00 -10.60 16.74
CA ASP A 813 -10.42 -10.02 15.52
C ASP A 813 -10.02 -11.05 14.44
N VAL A 814 -10.77 -12.15 14.39
CA VAL A 814 -10.72 -13.22 13.38
C VAL A 814 -12.14 -13.66 13.02
N ILE A 815 -12.28 -14.33 11.88
CA ILE A 815 -13.50 -15.06 11.50
C ILE A 815 -13.18 -16.55 11.63
N VAL A 816 -13.88 -17.24 12.53
CA VAL A 816 -13.68 -18.69 12.74
C VAL A 816 -14.65 -19.46 11.85
N CYS A 817 -14.11 -20.34 11.00
CA CYS A 817 -14.86 -21.19 10.10
C CYS A 817 -14.80 -22.66 10.52
N SER A 818 -15.92 -23.37 10.36
CA SER A 818 -16.02 -24.79 10.72
C SER A 818 -15.00 -25.67 9.97
N ILE A 819 -14.41 -26.61 10.70
CA ILE A 819 -13.65 -27.76 10.18
C ILE A 819 -14.54 -28.99 9.89
N GLN A 820 -15.86 -28.89 10.06
CA GLN A 820 -16.82 -29.95 9.76
C GLN A 820 -17.28 -29.90 8.30
N GLY A 821 -17.68 -31.05 7.76
CA GLY A 821 -18.19 -31.21 6.40
C GLY A 821 -17.23 -31.96 5.48
N TYR A 822 -17.64 -32.15 4.22
CA TYR A 822 -16.89 -32.95 3.25
C TYR A 822 -15.72 -32.19 2.62
N ARG A 823 -15.79 -30.85 2.58
CA ARG A 823 -14.86 -29.94 1.91
C ARG A 823 -14.61 -28.71 2.78
N ARG A 824 -13.36 -28.23 2.84
CA ARG A 824 -12.98 -27.00 3.57
C ARG A 824 -13.86 -25.82 3.14
N PHE A 825 -14.40 -25.09 4.11
CA PHE A 825 -15.35 -24.00 3.86
C PHE A 825 -14.81 -22.89 2.91
N LEU A 826 -13.52 -22.56 3.01
CA LEU A 826 -12.88 -21.53 2.19
C LEU A 826 -12.75 -21.91 0.71
N ASP A 827 -12.85 -23.19 0.35
CA ASP A 827 -12.85 -23.59 -1.06
C ASP A 827 -14.02 -22.97 -1.83
N PHE A 828 -15.18 -22.85 -1.19
CA PHE A 828 -16.36 -22.18 -1.76
C PHE A 828 -16.15 -20.67 -1.89
N LEU A 829 -15.25 -20.07 -1.09
CA LEU A 829 -14.90 -18.64 -1.14
C LEU A 829 -13.71 -18.43 -2.10
N ALA A 830 -14.00 -18.65 -3.38
CA ALA A 830 -13.07 -18.53 -4.50
C ALA A 830 -11.85 -19.48 -4.50
N GLY A 831 -11.80 -20.52 -3.66
CA GLY A 831 -10.62 -21.40 -3.51
C GLY A 831 -9.59 -20.84 -2.52
N GLY A 832 -10.04 -20.51 -1.31
CA GLY A 832 -9.21 -19.92 -0.26
C GLY A 832 -8.55 -20.93 0.67
N ASP A 833 -7.61 -20.45 1.47
CA ASP A 833 -6.92 -21.21 2.52
C ASP A 833 -6.64 -20.35 3.76
N TYR A 834 -6.20 -20.97 4.85
CA TYR A 834 -5.94 -20.28 6.11
C TYR A 834 -4.49 -19.76 6.22
N ASP A 835 -3.76 -19.56 5.11
CA ASP A 835 -2.37 -19.08 5.09
C ASP A 835 -2.25 -17.53 5.19
N GLY A 836 -3.41 -16.88 5.23
CA GLY A 836 -3.60 -15.47 5.57
C GLY A 836 -4.68 -14.78 4.74
N ASP A 837 -5.65 -15.51 4.21
CA ASP A 837 -6.82 -14.94 3.55
C ASP A 837 -7.63 -14.06 4.51
N LEU A 838 -8.19 -12.97 3.97
CA LEU A 838 -9.18 -12.12 4.62
C LEU A 838 -10.54 -12.41 4.01
N ALA A 839 -11.55 -12.72 4.82
CA ALA A 839 -12.94 -12.72 4.36
C ALA A 839 -13.65 -11.42 4.76
N THR A 840 -14.71 -11.09 4.05
CA THR A 840 -15.67 -10.03 4.41
C THR A 840 -16.99 -10.70 4.80
N VAL A 841 -17.52 -10.35 5.97
CA VAL A 841 -18.85 -10.74 6.44
C VAL A 841 -19.79 -9.54 6.32
N LEU A 842 -20.90 -9.69 5.60
CA LEU A 842 -21.96 -8.70 5.41
C LEU A 842 -23.19 -9.16 6.21
N TYR A 843 -23.75 -8.28 7.03
CA TYR A 843 -24.93 -8.56 7.84
C TYR A 843 -26.01 -7.45 7.77
N ASP A 844 -25.92 -6.55 6.77
CA ASP A 844 -27.00 -5.60 6.43
C ASP A 844 -28.22 -6.38 5.90
N PRO A 845 -29.42 -6.27 6.52
CA PRO A 845 -30.61 -7.00 6.08
C PRO A 845 -30.97 -6.77 4.61
N ARG A 846 -30.69 -5.58 4.07
CA ARG A 846 -30.94 -5.23 2.66
C ARG A 846 -30.14 -6.09 1.67
N LEU A 847 -29.09 -6.76 2.14
CA LEU A 847 -28.30 -7.73 1.38
C LEU A 847 -28.65 -9.17 1.80
N VAL A 848 -28.66 -9.45 3.11
CA VAL A 848 -28.83 -10.81 3.64
C VAL A 848 -30.20 -11.42 3.33
N GLU A 849 -31.29 -10.66 3.44
CA GLU A 849 -32.66 -11.21 3.35
C GLU A 849 -32.98 -11.79 1.98
N HIS A 850 -32.50 -11.14 0.91
CA HIS A 850 -32.83 -11.49 -0.47
C HIS A 850 -31.79 -12.38 -1.16
N PHE A 851 -30.57 -12.49 -0.62
CA PHE A 851 -29.51 -13.29 -1.23
C PHE A 851 -29.81 -14.79 -1.11
N MET A 852 -29.65 -15.50 -2.22
CA MET A 852 -29.80 -16.96 -2.32
C MET A 852 -28.46 -17.61 -2.67
N ASN A 853 -28.09 -18.69 -1.97
CA ASN A 853 -26.90 -19.45 -2.33
C ASN A 853 -27.06 -20.08 -3.72
N ALA A 854 -26.06 -19.87 -4.58
CA ALA A 854 -26.01 -20.50 -5.88
C ALA A 854 -25.83 -22.02 -5.77
N ASP A 855 -26.25 -22.73 -6.83
CA ASP A 855 -26.05 -24.17 -6.98
C ASP A 855 -24.56 -24.54 -6.87
N LEU A 856 -24.23 -25.46 -5.96
CA LEU A 856 -22.84 -25.86 -5.69
C LEU A 856 -22.14 -26.46 -6.91
N LYS A 857 -22.86 -26.86 -7.98
CA LYS A 857 -22.23 -27.26 -9.25
C LYS A 857 -21.23 -26.21 -9.76
N TYR A 858 -21.47 -24.93 -9.51
CA TYR A 858 -20.57 -23.85 -9.95
C TYR A 858 -19.20 -23.87 -9.24
N SER A 859 -19.08 -24.54 -8.08
CA SER A 859 -17.85 -24.67 -7.28
C SER A 859 -16.90 -25.80 -7.70
N TYR A 860 -17.17 -26.49 -8.82
CA TYR A 860 -16.33 -27.54 -9.39
C TYR A 860 -15.74 -27.13 -10.75
N GLU A 861 -14.52 -27.61 -11.06
CA GLU A 861 -13.80 -27.32 -12.30
C GLU A 861 -14.47 -28.02 -13.51
N PRO A 862 -14.71 -27.36 -14.66
CA PRO A 862 -15.23 -28.02 -15.86
C PRO A 862 -14.31 -29.15 -16.34
N LYS A 863 -14.89 -30.30 -16.67
CA LYS A 863 -14.15 -31.56 -16.93
C LYS A 863 -13.20 -31.48 -18.13
N ASP A 864 -13.49 -30.60 -19.08
CA ASP A 864 -12.76 -30.37 -20.32
C ASP A 864 -11.70 -29.25 -20.21
N LEU A 865 -11.72 -28.44 -19.15
CA LEU A 865 -10.82 -27.30 -18.95
C LEU A 865 -9.33 -27.72 -18.98
N ALA A 866 -9.00 -28.94 -18.57
CA ALA A 866 -7.63 -29.45 -18.63
C ALA A 866 -7.06 -29.44 -20.07
N ASN A 867 -7.91 -29.52 -21.09
CA ASN A 867 -7.52 -29.51 -22.51
C ASN A 867 -7.14 -28.11 -23.02
N ASP A 868 -7.49 -27.04 -22.30
CA ASP A 868 -7.16 -25.65 -22.67
C ASP A 868 -5.72 -25.24 -22.32
N PHE A 869 -4.97 -26.11 -21.61
CA PHE A 869 -3.64 -25.84 -21.09
C PHE A 869 -2.60 -26.87 -21.54
N SER A 870 -1.43 -26.40 -21.97
CA SER A 870 -0.21 -27.19 -21.85
C SER A 870 0.31 -27.09 -20.41
N ARG A 871 1.09 -28.08 -19.96
CA ARG A 871 1.55 -28.16 -18.57
C ARG A 871 3.04 -28.45 -18.52
N ILE A 872 3.85 -27.44 -18.15
CA ILE A 872 5.27 -27.61 -17.82
C ILE A 872 5.33 -28.31 -16.46
N ASN A 873 5.36 -29.65 -16.51
CA ASN A 873 5.18 -30.49 -15.34
C ASN A 873 6.49 -31.03 -14.74
N GLN A 874 7.63 -30.67 -15.33
CA GLN A 874 8.97 -31.14 -14.93
C GLN A 874 9.23 -30.89 -13.44
N THR A 875 9.47 -31.97 -12.71
CA THR A 875 9.94 -31.99 -11.33
C THR A 875 11.38 -31.49 -11.23
N VAL A 876 11.79 -31.10 -10.03
CA VAL A 876 13.19 -30.81 -9.72
C VAL A 876 14.06 -32.05 -9.96
N SER A 877 13.57 -33.27 -9.71
CA SER A 877 14.31 -34.51 -10.00
C SER A 877 14.61 -34.68 -11.50
N GLU A 878 13.59 -34.59 -12.36
CA GLU A 878 13.75 -34.70 -13.82
C GLU A 878 14.58 -33.53 -14.39
N TRP A 879 14.51 -32.34 -13.78
CA TRP A 879 15.36 -31.20 -14.14
C TRP A 879 16.83 -31.44 -13.78
N LEU A 880 17.10 -32.01 -12.60
CA LEU A 880 18.47 -32.35 -12.16
C LEU A 880 19.10 -33.42 -13.07
N GLU A 881 18.32 -34.42 -13.46
CA GLU A 881 18.74 -35.46 -14.42
C GLU A 881 19.01 -34.87 -15.82
N ARG A 882 18.04 -34.13 -16.38
CA ARG A 882 18.17 -33.46 -17.69
C ARG A 882 19.37 -32.52 -17.77
N THR A 883 19.68 -31.81 -16.68
CA THR A 883 20.79 -30.83 -16.64
C THR A 883 22.09 -31.38 -16.04
N SER A 884 22.17 -32.69 -15.78
CA SER A 884 23.36 -33.33 -15.18
C SER A 884 24.64 -33.15 -16.01
N SER A 885 24.52 -33.13 -17.34
CA SER A 885 25.62 -32.94 -18.30
C SER A 885 25.93 -31.47 -18.64
N PHE A 886 25.15 -30.52 -18.13
CA PHE A 886 25.27 -29.10 -18.48
C PHE A 886 26.39 -28.43 -17.66
N SER A 887 27.09 -27.47 -18.25
CA SER A 887 28.04 -26.62 -17.51
C SER A 887 27.33 -25.80 -16.42
N GLN A 888 28.04 -25.44 -15.35
CA GLN A 888 27.45 -24.69 -14.22
C GLN A 888 26.72 -23.41 -14.68
N THR A 889 27.30 -22.67 -15.62
CA THR A 889 26.69 -21.49 -16.24
C THR A 889 25.40 -21.82 -16.99
N ALA A 890 25.38 -22.91 -17.78
CA ALA A 890 24.18 -23.35 -18.49
C ALA A 890 23.07 -23.81 -17.53
N ARG A 891 23.42 -24.51 -16.43
CA ARG A 891 22.47 -24.90 -15.38
C ARG A 891 21.87 -23.69 -14.66
N MET A 892 22.68 -22.67 -14.41
CA MET A 892 22.23 -21.40 -13.84
C MET A 892 21.26 -20.65 -14.77
N HIS A 893 21.60 -20.51 -16.05
CA HIS A 893 20.70 -19.93 -17.06
C HIS A 893 19.35 -20.68 -17.12
N GLU A 894 19.37 -22.01 -17.11
CA GLU A 894 18.16 -22.86 -17.06
C GLU A 894 17.31 -22.62 -15.79
N LEU A 895 17.92 -22.44 -14.61
CA LEU A 895 17.18 -22.09 -13.38
C LEU A 895 16.57 -20.69 -13.47
N GLN A 896 17.31 -19.72 -14.00
CA GLN A 896 16.84 -18.35 -14.16
C GLN A 896 15.62 -18.26 -15.08
N ILE A 897 15.48 -19.13 -16.09
CA ILE A 897 14.28 -19.20 -16.96
C ILE A 897 12.99 -19.48 -16.16
N TYR A 898 13.06 -20.27 -15.08
CA TYR A 898 11.90 -20.51 -14.20
C TYR A 898 11.73 -19.42 -13.14
N LEU A 899 12.83 -18.94 -12.55
CA LEU A 899 12.83 -17.88 -11.52
C LEU A 899 12.35 -16.52 -12.07
N LEU A 900 12.61 -16.25 -13.35
CA LEU A 900 12.15 -15.07 -14.08
C LEU A 900 10.85 -15.32 -14.87
N GLY A 901 10.13 -16.42 -14.60
CA GLY A 901 8.93 -16.79 -15.36
C GLY A 901 7.84 -15.72 -15.42
N GLN A 902 7.73 -14.86 -14.40
CA GLN A 902 6.69 -13.82 -14.35
C GLN A 902 6.80 -12.80 -15.49
N ILE A 903 8.01 -12.38 -15.88
CA ILE A 903 8.22 -11.38 -16.95
C ILE A 903 7.98 -11.93 -18.37
N ARG A 904 7.56 -13.20 -18.50
CA ARG A 904 7.16 -13.82 -19.78
C ARG A 904 5.67 -13.63 -20.07
N ASP A 905 4.81 -13.91 -19.09
CA ASP A 905 3.38 -14.17 -19.34
C ASP A 905 2.40 -13.21 -18.61
N THR A 906 2.89 -12.16 -17.94
CA THR A 906 2.11 -11.22 -17.08
C THR A 906 0.74 -10.80 -17.65
N SER A 907 0.64 -10.56 -18.95
CA SER A 907 -0.58 -10.02 -19.59
C SER A 907 -1.78 -10.97 -19.59
N ILE A 908 -1.57 -12.29 -19.48
CA ILE A 908 -2.63 -13.29 -19.71
C ILE A 908 -3.70 -13.27 -18.59
N VAL A 909 -3.32 -12.96 -17.34
CA VAL A 909 -4.27 -12.84 -16.21
C VAL A 909 -5.29 -11.72 -16.48
N GLY A 910 -4.81 -10.54 -16.88
CA GLY A 910 -5.66 -9.39 -17.20
C GLY A 910 -6.56 -9.64 -18.42
N ILE A 911 -6.04 -10.34 -19.43
CA ILE A 911 -6.81 -10.75 -20.61
C ILE A 911 -7.99 -11.65 -20.22
N TYR A 912 -7.78 -12.69 -19.41
CA TYR A 912 -8.87 -13.59 -19.01
C TYR A 912 -9.86 -12.96 -18.03
N SER A 913 -9.44 -12.03 -17.16
CA SER A 913 -10.42 -11.23 -16.41
C SER A 913 -11.25 -10.35 -17.34
N GLY A 914 -10.64 -9.70 -18.34
CA GLY A 914 -11.38 -8.91 -19.33
C GLY A 914 -12.39 -9.74 -20.12
N PHE A 915 -12.02 -10.95 -20.54
CA PHE A 915 -12.94 -11.89 -21.21
C PHE A 915 -14.09 -12.32 -20.29
N HIS A 916 -13.80 -12.62 -19.02
CA HIS A 916 -14.82 -12.92 -18.00
C HIS A 916 -15.81 -11.77 -17.84
N ASP A 917 -15.33 -10.53 -17.76
CA ASP A 917 -16.17 -9.35 -17.54
C ASP A 917 -17.07 -9.07 -18.75
N VAL A 918 -16.53 -9.24 -19.96
CA VAL A 918 -17.30 -9.21 -21.22
C VAL A 918 -18.35 -10.33 -21.25
N SER A 919 -18.00 -11.57 -20.89
CA SER A 919 -18.93 -12.71 -20.89
C SER A 919 -20.04 -12.55 -19.84
N THR A 920 -19.71 -12.11 -18.63
CA THR A 920 -20.65 -11.80 -17.54
C THR A 920 -21.68 -10.76 -17.99
N TYR A 921 -21.21 -9.66 -18.57
CA TYR A 921 -22.09 -8.63 -19.12
C TYR A 921 -22.96 -9.20 -20.24
N LYS A 922 -22.35 -9.93 -21.18
CA LYS A 922 -22.96 -10.36 -22.44
C LYS A 922 -23.99 -11.49 -22.27
N TYR A 923 -23.65 -12.56 -21.56
CA TYR A 923 -24.44 -13.79 -21.47
C TYR A 923 -25.04 -14.03 -20.07
N GLY A 924 -24.48 -13.39 -19.04
CA GLY A 924 -24.89 -13.58 -17.64
C GLY A 924 -23.85 -14.33 -16.81
N TYR A 925 -24.02 -14.27 -15.48
CA TYR A 925 -23.05 -14.79 -14.51
C TYR A 925 -23.09 -16.33 -14.38
N ALA A 926 -24.27 -16.92 -14.57
CA ALA A 926 -24.51 -18.37 -14.48
C ALA A 926 -24.36 -19.13 -15.82
N ASP A 927 -23.90 -18.46 -16.89
CA ASP A 927 -23.69 -19.05 -18.21
C ASP A 927 -22.38 -19.86 -18.26
N GLU A 928 -22.42 -21.03 -18.88
CA GLU A 928 -21.29 -21.97 -18.98
C GLU A 928 -20.02 -21.33 -19.57
N ARG A 929 -20.17 -20.38 -20.52
CA ARG A 929 -19.03 -19.66 -21.13
C ARG A 929 -18.38 -18.70 -20.15
N THR A 930 -19.19 -17.96 -19.41
CA THR A 930 -18.72 -17.07 -18.32
C THR A 930 -18.03 -17.90 -17.24
N TRP A 931 -18.65 -19.01 -16.86
CA TRP A 931 -18.20 -19.92 -15.81
C TRP A 931 -16.86 -20.59 -16.14
N ARG A 932 -16.66 -21.10 -17.37
CA ARG A 932 -15.36 -21.59 -17.85
C ARG A 932 -14.28 -20.51 -17.72
N LEU A 933 -14.58 -19.27 -18.12
CA LEU A 933 -13.61 -18.17 -18.06
C LEU A 933 -13.17 -17.83 -16.63
N VAL A 934 -13.98 -18.10 -15.60
CA VAL A 934 -13.53 -17.99 -14.20
C VAL A 934 -12.42 -19.00 -13.90
N TYR A 935 -12.59 -20.26 -14.29
CA TYR A 935 -11.55 -21.28 -14.06
C TYR A 935 -10.32 -21.10 -14.96
N MET A 936 -10.48 -20.56 -16.17
CA MET A 936 -9.35 -20.09 -16.97
C MET A 936 -8.57 -19.00 -16.21
N PHE A 937 -9.26 -17.95 -15.74
CA PHE A 937 -8.64 -16.88 -14.94
C PHE A 937 -7.93 -17.42 -13.69
N CYS A 938 -8.57 -18.28 -12.89
CA CYS A 938 -7.95 -18.88 -11.70
C CYS A 938 -6.73 -19.75 -12.04
N SER A 939 -6.79 -20.52 -13.14
CA SER A 939 -5.67 -21.34 -13.59
C SER A 939 -4.48 -20.51 -14.07
N VAL A 940 -4.73 -19.38 -14.73
CA VAL A 940 -3.67 -18.44 -15.15
C VAL A 940 -3.10 -17.68 -13.95
N LEU A 941 -3.93 -17.31 -12.97
CA LEU A 941 -3.49 -16.68 -11.72
C LEU A 941 -2.52 -17.56 -10.91
N ASP A 942 -2.71 -18.90 -10.96
CA ASP A 942 -1.82 -19.89 -10.37
C ASP A 942 -0.79 -20.50 -11.36
N ALA A 943 -0.70 -20.02 -12.60
CA ALA A 943 0.20 -20.55 -13.64
C ALA A 943 1.66 -20.63 -13.18
N ILE A 944 2.15 -19.55 -12.54
CA ILE A 944 3.51 -19.41 -12.00
C ILE A 944 3.87 -20.53 -11.00
N LYS A 945 2.88 -21.12 -10.32
CA LYS A 945 3.05 -22.17 -9.30
C LYS A 945 2.75 -23.58 -9.83
N THR A 946 2.00 -23.68 -10.93
CA THR A 946 1.42 -24.94 -11.45
C THR A 946 2.01 -25.39 -12.78
N GLY A 947 2.69 -24.49 -13.51
CA GLY A 947 3.19 -24.74 -14.87
C GLY A 947 2.09 -24.84 -15.93
N ARG A 948 0.82 -24.51 -15.61
CA ARG A 948 -0.28 -24.40 -16.60
C ARG A 948 -0.03 -23.19 -17.52
N ILE A 949 0.07 -23.41 -18.83
CA ILE A 949 0.18 -22.37 -19.87
C ILE A 949 -1.01 -22.54 -20.83
N VAL A 950 -1.74 -21.46 -21.12
CA VAL A 950 -2.89 -21.50 -22.04
C VAL A 950 -2.42 -21.86 -23.44
N LEU A 951 -3.09 -22.81 -24.10
CA LEU A 951 -2.76 -23.16 -25.48
C LEU A 951 -2.94 -21.96 -26.44
N PRO A 952 -2.00 -21.70 -27.37
CA PRO A 952 -2.15 -20.60 -28.33
C PRO A 952 -3.44 -20.66 -29.15
N SER A 953 -3.90 -21.86 -29.50
CA SER A 953 -5.19 -22.12 -30.15
C SER A 953 -6.38 -21.64 -29.29
N THR A 954 -6.44 -22.07 -28.02
CA THR A 954 -7.44 -21.61 -27.05
C THR A 954 -7.41 -20.09 -26.90
N LEU A 955 -6.24 -19.49 -26.69
CA LEU A 955 -6.11 -18.03 -26.52
C LEU A 955 -6.57 -17.25 -27.76
N ILE A 956 -6.30 -17.75 -28.97
CA ILE A 956 -6.79 -17.17 -30.22
C ILE A 956 -8.31 -17.30 -30.30
N GLU A 957 -8.88 -18.45 -29.93
CA GLU A 957 -10.33 -18.65 -30.01
C GLU A 957 -11.11 -17.86 -28.95
N ASP A 958 -10.65 -17.84 -27.71
CA ASP A 958 -11.23 -17.02 -26.64
C ASP A 958 -11.10 -15.52 -26.98
N ARG A 959 -9.96 -15.08 -27.55
CA ARG A 959 -9.83 -13.72 -28.07
C ARG A 959 -10.81 -13.42 -29.21
N ARG A 960 -11.13 -14.39 -30.06
CA ARG A 960 -12.16 -14.26 -31.11
C ARG A 960 -13.60 -14.23 -30.55
N LYS A 961 -13.86 -14.92 -29.44
CA LYS A 961 -15.18 -15.00 -28.78
C LYS A 961 -15.48 -13.81 -27.85
N PHE A 962 -14.48 -13.34 -27.10
CA PHE A 962 -14.62 -12.42 -25.97
C PHE A 962 -13.72 -11.17 -26.05
N GLY A 963 -12.83 -11.08 -27.04
CA GLY A 963 -11.99 -9.91 -27.28
C GLY A 963 -12.78 -8.75 -27.88
N SER A 964 -13.36 -7.92 -27.02
CA SER A 964 -14.04 -6.66 -27.38
C SER A 964 -13.48 -5.48 -26.58
N ARG A 965 -14.03 -4.28 -26.81
CA ARG A 965 -13.95 -3.18 -25.84
C ARG A 965 -14.52 -3.65 -24.48
N PRO A 966 -13.98 -3.22 -23.32
CA PRO A 966 -14.59 -3.52 -22.03
C PRO A 966 -15.99 -2.91 -21.91
N PRO A 967 -16.85 -3.41 -20.99
CA PRO A 967 -18.13 -2.76 -20.66
C PRO A 967 -17.95 -1.29 -20.26
N ALA A 968 -18.88 -0.41 -20.66
CA ALA A 968 -18.72 1.04 -20.58
C ALA A 968 -18.47 1.58 -19.16
N TRP A 969 -19.02 0.92 -18.13
CA TRP A 969 -18.84 1.25 -16.72
C TRP A 969 -17.40 0.99 -16.21
N LYS A 970 -16.64 0.10 -16.85
CA LYS A 970 -15.27 -0.31 -16.47
C LYS A 970 -14.18 0.42 -17.27
N GLU A 971 -14.53 1.11 -18.35
CA GLU A 971 -13.56 1.79 -19.19
C GLU A 971 -13.18 3.17 -18.61
N THR A 972 -11.88 3.46 -18.50
CA THR A 972 -11.36 4.74 -17.99
C THR A 972 -11.57 5.89 -18.98
N ASP A 973 -11.61 7.13 -18.49
CA ASP A 973 -11.73 8.33 -19.33
C ASP A 973 -10.57 8.43 -20.34
N ASP A 974 -9.35 8.14 -19.90
CA ASP A 974 -8.13 7.99 -20.72
C ASP A 974 -8.30 6.99 -21.88
N ALA A 975 -8.97 5.87 -21.64
CA ALA A 975 -9.22 4.85 -22.66
C ALA A 975 -10.34 5.30 -23.61
N LYS A 976 -11.39 5.95 -23.09
CA LYS A 976 -12.47 6.57 -23.88
C LYS A 976 -11.94 7.63 -24.84
N GLU A 977 -11.01 8.49 -24.39
CA GLU A 977 -10.37 9.50 -25.24
C GLU A 977 -9.50 8.84 -26.32
N LYS A 978 -8.61 7.90 -25.96
CA LYS A 978 -7.76 7.17 -26.92
C LYS A 978 -8.58 6.38 -27.95
N ALA A 979 -9.71 5.79 -27.55
CA ALA A 979 -10.66 5.13 -28.44
C ALA A 979 -11.38 6.12 -29.37
N SER A 980 -11.74 7.32 -28.90
CA SER A 980 -12.34 8.37 -29.75
C SER A 980 -11.39 8.90 -30.83
N LEU A 981 -10.09 8.89 -30.55
CA LEU A 981 -9.01 9.25 -31.48
C LEU A 981 -8.67 8.13 -32.48
N MET A 982 -9.19 6.91 -32.30
CA MET A 982 -8.97 5.76 -33.18
C MET A 982 -10.29 5.11 -33.60
N PRO A 983 -10.89 5.52 -34.75
CA PRO A 983 -12.20 5.03 -35.22
C PRO A 983 -12.33 3.52 -35.51
N THR A 984 -11.25 2.75 -35.33
CA THR A 984 -11.24 1.28 -35.40
C THR A 984 -11.43 0.59 -34.04
N ALA A 985 -11.60 1.35 -32.95
CA ALA A 985 -11.98 0.81 -31.65
C ALA A 985 -13.37 0.14 -31.73
N GLY A 986 -13.45 -1.14 -31.32
CA GLY A 986 -14.67 -1.93 -31.45
C GLY A 986 -15.83 -1.45 -30.58
N ASP A 987 -17.04 -1.83 -30.98
CA ASP A 987 -18.28 -1.62 -30.22
C ASP A 987 -18.16 -2.14 -28.77
N TYR A 988 -18.87 -1.46 -27.85
CA TYR A 988 -19.14 -2.02 -26.53
C TYR A 988 -19.92 -3.35 -26.64
N PRO A 989 -19.69 -4.32 -25.73
CA PRO A 989 -20.46 -5.56 -25.71
C PRO A 989 -21.95 -5.26 -25.48
N LYS A 990 -22.81 -6.09 -26.10
CA LYS A 990 -24.27 -5.96 -26.04
C LYS A 990 -24.84 -7.22 -25.38
N ARG A 991 -25.80 -7.08 -24.46
CA ARG A 991 -26.41 -8.25 -23.78
C ARG A 991 -27.19 -9.11 -24.78
N GLU A 992 -27.00 -10.42 -24.69
CA GLU A 992 -27.57 -11.44 -25.59
C GLU A 992 -28.32 -12.53 -24.79
N GLY A 993 -29.03 -13.42 -25.51
CA GLY A 993 -29.67 -14.59 -24.90
C GLY A 993 -30.65 -14.25 -23.77
N PRO A 994 -30.75 -15.07 -22.71
CA PRO A 994 -31.68 -14.88 -21.60
C PRO A 994 -31.51 -13.58 -20.82
N VAL A 995 -30.33 -12.95 -20.85
CA VAL A 995 -30.06 -11.70 -20.12
C VAL A 995 -30.29 -10.43 -20.95
N LYS A 996 -30.61 -10.56 -22.25
CA LYS A 996 -30.86 -9.42 -23.17
C LYS A 996 -31.86 -8.38 -22.65
N HIS A 997 -32.88 -8.83 -21.91
CA HIS A 997 -33.94 -7.99 -21.35
C HIS A 997 -33.72 -7.61 -19.88
N LYS A 998 -32.68 -8.16 -19.22
CA LYS A 998 -32.30 -7.80 -17.85
C LYS A 998 -31.34 -6.61 -17.89
N ARG A 999 -31.56 -5.59 -17.05
CA ARG A 999 -30.52 -4.56 -16.79
C ARG A 999 -29.34 -5.20 -16.05
N PHE A 1000 -28.12 -4.75 -16.31
CA PHE A 1000 -26.96 -5.15 -15.52
C PHE A 1000 -26.79 -4.21 -14.31
N ILE A 1001 -26.35 -4.71 -13.16
CA ILE A 1001 -26.27 -3.90 -11.93
C ILE A 1001 -25.34 -2.69 -12.09
N MET A 1002 -24.17 -2.85 -12.72
CA MET A 1002 -23.23 -1.74 -12.90
C MET A 1002 -23.80 -0.63 -13.80
N ASP A 1003 -24.62 -0.96 -14.81
CA ASP A 1003 -25.30 0.05 -15.65
C ASP A 1003 -26.38 0.81 -14.85
N VAL A 1004 -27.02 0.14 -13.88
CA VAL A 1004 -27.99 0.76 -12.96
C VAL A 1004 -27.28 1.70 -11.99
N ILE A 1005 -26.13 1.28 -11.44
CA ILE A 1005 -25.30 2.11 -10.57
C ILE A 1005 -24.70 3.27 -11.35
N GLU A 1006 -24.16 3.08 -12.56
CA GLU A 1006 -23.60 4.17 -13.38
C GLU A 1006 -24.67 5.22 -13.72
N ALA A 1007 -25.91 4.79 -14.01
CA ALA A 1007 -27.04 5.71 -14.20
C ALA A 1007 -27.40 6.47 -12.91
N ALA A 1008 -27.40 5.79 -11.75
CA ALA A 1008 -27.65 6.41 -10.45
C ALA A 1008 -26.54 7.41 -10.05
N VAL A 1009 -25.27 7.05 -10.27
CA VAL A 1009 -24.09 7.91 -10.06
C VAL A 1009 -24.20 9.18 -10.89
N LYS A 1010 -24.60 9.10 -12.16
CA LYS A 1010 -24.79 10.28 -13.02
C LYS A 1010 -25.92 11.17 -12.50
N ALA A 1011 -27.08 10.59 -12.14
CA ALA A 1011 -28.23 11.34 -11.65
C ALA A 1011 -27.96 12.02 -10.29
N PHE A 1012 -27.53 11.26 -9.28
CA PHE A 1012 -27.25 11.79 -7.95
C PHE A 1012 -26.00 12.69 -7.95
N GLY A 1013 -24.95 12.31 -8.69
CA GLY A 1013 -23.71 13.05 -8.79
C GLY A 1013 -23.87 14.44 -9.40
N GLN A 1014 -24.73 14.61 -10.41
CA GLN A 1014 -25.05 15.92 -10.96
C GLN A 1014 -25.77 16.80 -9.92
N ALA A 1015 -26.78 16.28 -9.24
CA ALA A 1015 -27.53 17.02 -8.21
C ALA A 1015 -26.62 17.41 -7.03
N LYS A 1016 -25.80 16.47 -6.54
CA LYS A 1016 -24.85 16.70 -5.46
C LYS A 1016 -23.70 17.61 -5.85
N ARG A 1017 -23.25 17.61 -7.10
CA ARG A 1017 -22.31 18.60 -7.61
C ARG A 1017 -22.92 20.00 -7.60
N ILE A 1018 -24.17 20.17 -8.02
CA ILE A 1018 -24.86 21.47 -7.97
C ILE A 1018 -25.01 21.95 -6.51
N GLN A 1019 -25.27 21.04 -5.56
CA GLN A 1019 -25.29 21.34 -4.12
C GLN A 1019 -23.92 21.77 -3.57
N LEU A 1020 -22.84 21.10 -3.97
CA LEU A 1020 -21.46 21.50 -3.61
C LEU A 1020 -21.11 22.85 -4.23
N ASP A 1021 -21.31 23.00 -5.54
CA ASP A 1021 -21.02 24.24 -6.25
C ASP A 1021 -21.76 25.43 -5.62
N SER A 1022 -23.05 25.29 -5.26
CA SER A 1022 -23.83 26.37 -4.63
C SER A 1022 -23.41 26.69 -3.20
N LEU A 1023 -23.07 25.70 -2.36
CA LEU A 1023 -22.54 25.94 -1.01
C LEU A 1023 -21.20 26.68 -1.05
N PHE A 1024 -20.39 26.40 -2.07
CA PHE A 1024 -19.11 27.06 -2.33
C PHE A 1024 -19.21 28.24 -3.32
N VAL A 1025 -20.41 28.74 -3.67
CA VAL A 1025 -20.55 29.98 -4.46
C VAL A 1025 -20.05 31.17 -3.63
N SER A 1026 -19.13 31.92 -4.22
CA SER A 1026 -18.63 33.19 -3.69
C SER A 1026 -19.55 34.33 -4.12
N SER A 1027 -20.67 34.55 -3.43
CA SER A 1027 -21.51 35.74 -3.65
C SER A 1027 -20.89 37.00 -3.02
N ASP A 1028 -20.29 36.89 -1.84
CA ASP A 1028 -19.87 38.03 -1.03
C ASP A 1028 -18.52 37.79 -0.31
N TYR A 1029 -17.55 38.66 -0.61
CA TYR A 1029 -16.24 38.89 0.05
C TYR A 1029 -15.21 37.74 0.14
N PRO A 1030 -13.91 38.09 0.07
CA PRO A 1030 -12.97 37.62 1.08
C PRO A 1030 -13.12 38.49 2.35
N VAL A 1031 -13.60 37.88 3.44
CA VAL A 1031 -13.68 38.56 4.74
C VAL A 1031 -12.26 38.73 5.27
N VAL A 1032 -11.80 39.97 5.38
CA VAL A 1032 -10.51 40.28 6.04
C VAL A 1032 -10.66 39.96 7.52
N ASP A 1033 -9.90 38.99 8.00
CA ASP A 1033 -9.92 38.56 9.39
C ASP A 1033 -9.26 39.66 10.25
N PRO A 1034 -10.01 40.33 11.15
CA PRO A 1034 -9.46 41.39 11.97
C PRO A 1034 -8.31 40.87 12.82
N ASP A 1035 -8.42 39.67 13.37
CA ASP A 1035 -7.43 39.06 14.27
C ASP A 1035 -6.05 38.96 13.62
N LEU A 1036 -6.02 38.63 12.32
CA LEU A 1036 -4.78 38.50 11.54
C LEU A 1036 -4.15 39.85 11.18
N THR A 1037 -4.93 40.93 11.12
CA THR A 1037 -4.41 42.30 10.88
C THR A 1037 -4.13 43.08 12.17
N THR A 1038 -4.74 42.71 13.30
CA THR A 1038 -4.62 43.40 14.59
C THR A 1038 -3.17 43.56 15.08
N PRO A 1039 -2.26 42.56 15.01
CA PRO A 1039 -0.87 42.75 15.44
C PRO A 1039 -0.16 43.88 14.68
N TRP A 1040 -0.34 43.93 13.35
CA TRP A 1040 0.21 45.01 12.52
C TRP A 1040 -0.43 46.36 12.83
N LEU A 1041 -1.76 46.42 12.89
CA LEU A 1041 -2.50 47.66 13.10
C LEU A 1041 -2.22 48.25 14.50
N ALA A 1042 -2.08 47.42 15.53
CA ALA A 1042 -1.68 47.85 16.86
C ALA A 1042 -0.25 48.43 16.90
N ALA A 1043 0.70 47.86 16.15
CA ALA A 1043 2.05 48.42 16.00
C ALA A 1043 2.05 49.75 15.22
N VAL A 1044 1.17 49.90 14.22
CA VAL A 1044 0.96 51.17 13.51
C VAL A 1044 0.37 52.24 14.45
N GLU A 1045 -0.64 51.87 15.26
CA GLU A 1045 -1.26 52.78 16.22
C GLU A 1045 -0.29 53.17 17.34
N PHE A 1046 0.41 52.23 17.97
CA PHE A 1046 1.40 52.49 19.02
C PHE A 1046 2.45 53.50 18.57
N ALA A 1047 3.02 53.32 17.37
CA ALA A 1047 3.96 54.27 16.77
C ALA A 1047 3.34 55.67 16.52
N THR A 1048 2.04 55.72 16.25
CA THR A 1048 1.30 56.97 16.00
C THR A 1048 0.92 57.70 17.30
N GLN A 1049 0.60 56.96 18.37
CA GLN A 1049 0.36 57.51 19.71
C GLN A 1049 1.67 58.03 20.32
N PHE A 1050 2.78 57.28 20.25
CA PHE A 1050 4.10 57.73 20.70
C PHE A 1050 4.56 59.04 20.03
N LYS A 1051 4.19 59.25 18.75
CA LYS A 1051 4.48 60.49 18.02
C LYS A 1051 3.66 61.69 18.50
N ARG A 1052 2.50 61.48 19.12
CA ARG A 1052 1.66 62.55 19.71
C ARG A 1052 2.10 62.93 21.12
N ASP A 1053 2.42 61.94 21.95
CA ASP A 1053 2.61 62.14 23.39
C ASP A 1053 3.99 62.70 23.78
N LYS A 1054 4.95 62.78 22.84
CA LYS A 1054 6.34 63.18 23.13
C LYS A 1054 6.92 64.29 22.24
N ASP A 1055 6.15 64.78 21.26
CA ASP A 1055 6.53 65.85 20.31
C ASP A 1055 7.91 65.66 19.61
N ILE A 1056 8.37 64.40 19.55
CA ILE A 1056 9.61 63.96 18.93
C ILE A 1056 9.24 62.88 17.92
N ASP A 1057 9.46 63.16 16.64
CA ASP A 1057 9.43 62.13 15.61
C ASP A 1057 10.57 61.16 15.89
N HIS A 1058 10.27 59.91 16.26
CA HIS A 1058 11.28 58.92 16.62
C HIS A 1058 11.55 58.02 15.40
N PRO A 1059 12.49 58.40 14.49
CA PRO A 1059 12.61 57.78 13.16
C PRO A 1059 12.85 56.28 13.24
N PHE A 1060 13.45 55.81 14.33
CA PHE A 1060 13.68 54.40 14.64
C PHE A 1060 12.42 53.54 14.53
N ILE A 1061 11.28 53.93 15.11
CA ILE A 1061 10.06 53.08 15.10
C ILE A 1061 9.43 53.06 13.70
N THR A 1062 9.44 54.19 13.01
CA THR A 1062 9.03 54.28 11.61
C THR A 1062 9.93 53.44 10.70
N LEU A 1063 11.25 53.43 10.94
CA LEU A 1063 12.25 52.67 10.20
C LEU A 1063 12.14 51.16 10.47
N GLN A 1064 12.02 50.73 11.74
CA GLN A 1064 11.75 49.35 12.14
C GLN A 1064 10.56 48.78 11.36
N ARG A 1065 9.46 49.55 11.32
CA ARG A 1065 8.24 49.18 10.61
C ARG A 1065 8.47 49.14 9.10
N GLN A 1066 9.11 50.15 8.53
CA GLN A 1066 9.43 50.23 7.10
C GLN A 1066 10.28 49.04 6.62
N LEU A 1067 11.27 48.60 7.40
CA LEU A 1067 12.11 47.43 7.10
C LEU A 1067 11.28 46.13 6.99
N ILE A 1068 10.30 45.93 7.88
CA ILE A 1068 9.36 44.81 7.79
C ILE A 1068 8.52 44.92 6.51
N GLN A 1069 8.06 46.13 6.16
CA GLN A 1069 7.24 46.33 4.95
C GLN A 1069 8.02 46.03 3.68
N ASP A 1070 9.22 46.57 3.51
CA ASP A 1070 10.02 46.42 2.29
C ASP A 1070 10.55 45.00 2.09
N HIS A 1071 10.85 44.28 3.19
CA HIS A 1071 11.14 42.86 3.13
C HIS A 1071 9.92 42.05 2.63
N VAL A 1072 8.73 42.27 3.21
CA VAL A 1072 7.50 41.59 2.79
C VAL A 1072 7.15 41.91 1.33
N HIS A 1073 7.26 43.17 0.89
CA HIS A 1073 7.09 43.57 -0.51
C HIS A 1073 8.05 42.83 -1.45
N THR A 1074 9.32 42.71 -1.06
CA THR A 1074 10.37 42.04 -1.85
C THR A 1074 10.06 40.56 -2.04
N VAL A 1075 9.66 39.87 -0.96
CA VAL A 1075 9.32 38.44 -1.03
C VAL A 1075 7.96 38.21 -1.72
N ALA A 1076 6.96 39.09 -1.53
CA ALA A 1076 5.69 39.03 -2.25
C ALA A 1076 5.88 39.17 -3.77
N LYS A 1077 6.80 40.03 -4.22
CA LYS A 1077 7.21 40.13 -5.63
C LYS A 1077 7.86 38.84 -6.12
N ARG A 1078 8.86 38.31 -5.40
CA ARG A 1078 9.52 37.03 -5.75
C ARG A 1078 8.52 35.87 -5.81
N TYR A 1079 7.52 35.84 -4.92
CA TYR A 1079 6.43 34.86 -4.91
C TYR A 1079 5.61 34.93 -6.20
N LYS A 1080 5.14 36.14 -6.60
CA LYS A 1080 4.40 36.35 -7.86
C LYS A 1080 5.21 35.97 -9.10
N GLU A 1081 6.52 36.21 -9.09
CA GLU A 1081 7.43 35.84 -10.19
C GLU A 1081 7.69 34.32 -10.28
N SER A 1082 7.53 33.59 -9.17
CA SER A 1082 7.79 32.14 -9.06
C SER A 1082 6.53 31.29 -9.26
N ILE A 1083 5.39 31.69 -8.67
CA ILE A 1083 4.13 30.94 -8.67
C ILE A 1083 3.26 31.36 -9.88
N ARG A 1084 3.68 30.92 -11.07
CA ARG A 1084 3.01 31.21 -12.35
C ARG A 1084 1.88 30.22 -12.65
N SER A 1085 1.13 30.46 -13.73
CA SER A 1085 -0.01 29.62 -14.16
C SER A 1085 0.32 28.14 -14.39
N ASN A 1086 1.57 27.81 -14.73
CA ASN A 1086 2.07 26.45 -14.89
C ASN A 1086 2.65 25.82 -13.61
N PHE A 1087 2.67 26.54 -12.48
CA PHE A 1087 3.22 26.03 -11.22
C PHE A 1087 2.54 24.72 -10.81
N SER A 1088 1.21 24.65 -10.89
CA SER A 1088 0.41 23.47 -10.52
C SER A 1088 0.69 22.22 -11.37
N SER A 1089 1.27 22.35 -12.57
CA SER A 1089 1.66 21.20 -13.41
C SER A 1089 3.12 20.74 -13.20
N LEU A 1090 3.86 21.38 -12.29
CA LEU A 1090 5.18 20.90 -11.86
C LEU A 1090 5.06 19.68 -10.93
N ARG A 1091 6.12 18.86 -10.89
CA ARG A 1091 6.24 17.74 -9.95
C ARG A 1091 6.14 18.24 -8.50
N ILE A 1092 5.61 17.40 -7.61
CA ILE A 1092 5.27 17.81 -6.25
C ILE A 1092 6.50 18.26 -5.46
N GLU A 1093 7.62 17.57 -5.64
CA GLU A 1093 8.91 17.88 -5.02
C GLU A 1093 9.38 19.27 -5.48
N THR A 1094 9.40 19.52 -6.79
CA THR A 1094 9.75 20.83 -7.36
C THR A 1094 8.81 21.95 -6.89
N ARG A 1095 7.52 21.67 -6.67
CA ARG A 1095 6.59 22.65 -6.10
C ARG A 1095 6.92 22.96 -4.64
N GLN A 1096 7.27 21.95 -3.84
CA GLN A 1096 7.64 22.13 -2.43
C GLN A 1096 8.97 22.87 -2.28
N ASP A 1097 9.97 22.56 -3.10
CA ASP A 1097 11.27 23.22 -3.05
C ASP A 1097 11.13 24.73 -3.34
N ILE A 1098 10.35 25.10 -4.37
CA ILE A 1098 10.04 26.52 -4.67
C ILE A 1098 9.31 27.21 -3.51
N LEU A 1099 8.37 26.52 -2.85
CA LEU A 1099 7.63 27.10 -1.71
C LEU A 1099 8.52 27.24 -0.46
N ARG A 1100 9.39 26.25 -0.18
CA ARG A 1100 10.40 26.29 0.88
C ARG A 1100 11.41 27.41 0.65
N ASP A 1101 11.86 27.63 -0.58
CA ASP A 1101 12.73 28.77 -0.94
C ASP A 1101 12.08 30.13 -0.66
N LEU A 1102 10.77 30.24 -0.91
CA LEU A 1102 9.99 31.45 -0.63
C LEU A 1102 9.75 31.63 0.87
N ALA A 1103 9.48 30.55 1.62
CA ALA A 1103 9.38 30.56 3.07
C ALA A 1103 10.71 30.90 3.77
N MET A 1104 11.84 30.36 3.28
CA MET A 1104 13.19 30.72 3.74
C MET A 1104 13.47 32.21 3.51
N ALA A 1105 13.19 32.71 2.29
CA ALA A 1105 13.35 34.13 1.97
C ALA A 1105 12.41 35.05 2.78
N PHE A 1106 11.21 34.57 3.13
CA PHE A 1106 10.32 35.29 4.04
C PHE A 1106 10.85 35.32 5.47
N ALA A 1107 11.35 34.19 5.97
CA ALA A 1107 11.85 34.04 7.33
C ALA A 1107 13.17 34.77 7.59
N SER A 1108 14.01 34.97 6.56
CA SER A 1108 15.40 35.43 6.71
C SER A 1108 15.60 36.88 7.15
N GLY A 1109 14.54 37.71 7.21
CA GLY A 1109 14.67 39.11 7.62
C GLY A 1109 13.35 39.82 7.92
N PRO A 1110 13.40 41.09 8.39
CA PRO A 1110 14.60 41.73 8.92
C PRO A 1110 15.08 41.06 10.21
N LEU A 1111 16.35 41.27 10.57
CA LEU A 1111 17.00 40.62 11.72
C LEU A 1111 16.68 41.35 13.04
N PRO A 1112 16.75 40.66 14.21
CA PRO A 1112 16.59 41.29 15.52
C PRO A 1112 17.50 42.49 15.78
N SER A 1113 18.71 42.50 15.20
CA SER A 1113 19.66 43.62 15.29
C SER A 1113 19.30 44.82 14.39
N GLU A 1114 18.45 44.62 13.38
CA GLU A 1114 18.03 45.67 12.44
C GLU A 1114 16.76 46.37 12.94
N VAL A 1115 15.83 45.59 13.52
CA VAL A 1115 14.55 46.11 14.03
C VAL A 1115 14.40 46.11 15.56
N TYR A 1116 15.39 45.67 16.33
CA TYR A 1116 15.44 45.79 17.79
C TYR A 1116 14.19 45.23 18.50
N MET A 1117 13.69 44.10 17.99
CA MET A 1117 12.52 43.34 18.47
C MET A 1117 12.91 41.88 18.64
N GLY A 1118 12.12 41.11 19.41
CA GLY A 1118 12.33 39.66 19.55
C GLY A 1118 11.95 38.90 18.27
N GLU A 1119 12.60 37.76 17.99
CA GLU A 1119 12.33 36.97 16.77
C GLU A 1119 10.86 36.59 16.61
N ASP A 1120 10.19 36.18 17.69
CA ASP A 1120 8.74 35.89 17.74
C ASP A 1120 7.87 37.11 17.39
N GLU A 1121 8.28 38.31 17.80
CA GLU A 1121 7.56 39.56 17.55
C GLU A 1121 7.72 39.98 16.08
N ILE A 1122 8.93 39.88 15.54
CA ILE A 1122 9.22 40.10 14.12
C ILE A 1122 8.43 39.11 13.26
N ALA A 1123 8.45 37.82 13.62
CA ALA A 1123 7.70 36.80 12.90
C ALA A 1123 6.19 37.08 12.88
N ARG A 1124 5.62 37.44 14.04
CA ARG A 1124 4.21 37.81 14.19
C ARG A 1124 3.84 39.06 13.39
N LEU A 1125 4.63 40.13 13.47
CA LEU A 1125 4.38 41.39 12.74
C LEU A 1125 4.53 41.21 11.24
N ARG A 1126 5.56 40.48 10.79
CA ARG A 1126 5.83 40.16 9.39
C ARG A 1126 4.72 39.30 8.77
N ALA A 1127 4.22 38.29 9.49
CA ALA A 1127 3.09 37.48 9.06
C ALA A 1127 1.78 38.29 8.99
N SER A 1128 1.49 39.07 10.05
CA SER A 1128 0.34 39.98 10.10
C SER A 1128 0.36 41.01 8.96
N TYR A 1129 1.54 41.58 8.65
CA TYR A 1129 1.68 42.51 7.54
C TYR A 1129 1.54 41.84 6.17
N ALA A 1130 2.08 40.64 5.96
CA ALA A 1130 1.91 39.91 4.70
C ALA A 1130 0.43 39.63 4.39
N TYR A 1131 -0.35 39.27 5.42
CA TYR A 1131 -1.80 39.11 5.31
C TYR A 1131 -2.52 40.44 5.05
N TYR A 1132 -2.18 41.50 5.80
CA TYR A 1132 -2.71 42.85 5.58
C TYR A 1132 -2.45 43.34 4.15
N HIS A 1133 -1.22 43.21 3.66
CA HIS A 1133 -0.78 43.59 2.33
C HIS A 1133 -1.57 42.86 1.22
N ASP A 1134 -1.73 41.53 1.31
CA ASP A 1134 -2.53 40.76 0.34
C ASP A 1134 -4.00 41.23 0.33
N SER A 1135 -4.55 41.55 1.52
CA SER A 1135 -5.90 42.10 1.65
C SER A 1135 -6.07 43.48 1.02
N GLU A 1136 -5.06 44.35 1.10
CA GLU A 1136 -5.05 45.69 0.50
C GLU A 1136 -4.84 45.63 -1.03
N GLU A 1137 -3.94 44.78 -1.52
CA GLU A 1137 -3.79 44.56 -2.96
C GLU A 1137 -5.08 44.01 -3.58
N HIS A 1138 -5.75 43.07 -2.91
CA HIS A 1138 -7.05 42.57 -3.35
C HIS A 1138 -8.09 43.70 -3.48
N LYS A 1139 -8.27 44.52 -2.44
CA LYS A 1139 -9.20 45.67 -2.48
C LYS A 1139 -8.86 46.65 -3.61
N LYS A 1140 -7.57 46.91 -3.82
CA LYS A 1140 -7.05 47.89 -4.79
C LYS A 1140 -7.16 47.44 -6.25
N TYR A 1141 -7.00 46.15 -6.52
CA TYR A 1141 -6.92 45.61 -7.89
C TYR A 1141 -8.08 44.67 -8.27
N ASN A 1142 -9.01 44.37 -7.34
CA ASN A 1142 -10.12 43.43 -7.52
C ASN A 1142 -9.68 42.06 -8.08
N THR A 1143 -8.49 41.61 -7.66
CA THR A 1143 -7.96 40.27 -7.95
C THR A 1143 -8.66 39.23 -7.08
N LYS A 1144 -8.31 37.95 -7.19
CA LYS A 1144 -8.54 37.02 -6.06
C LYS A 1144 -7.52 37.29 -4.95
N TRP A 1145 -7.84 36.91 -3.72
CA TRP A 1145 -6.82 36.72 -2.67
C TRP A 1145 -5.73 35.77 -3.16
N SER A 1146 -4.49 36.00 -2.76
CA SER A 1146 -3.39 35.10 -3.07
C SER A 1146 -3.12 34.16 -1.90
N ARG A 1147 -2.42 33.05 -2.17
CA ARG A 1147 -1.96 32.16 -1.10
C ARG A 1147 -0.69 32.65 -0.42
N PHE A 1148 -0.05 33.73 -0.91
CA PHE A 1148 1.26 34.20 -0.44
C PHE A 1148 1.44 34.16 1.10
N PRO A 1149 0.61 34.85 1.92
CA PRO A 1149 0.84 34.91 3.36
C PRO A 1149 0.68 33.54 4.04
N TRP A 1150 -0.13 32.64 3.48
CA TRP A 1150 -0.30 31.27 4.00
C TRP A 1150 0.87 30.37 3.58
N ASP A 1151 1.21 30.39 2.29
CA ASP A 1151 2.27 29.57 1.70
C ASP A 1151 3.68 29.93 2.27
N VAL A 1152 3.86 31.10 2.94
CA VAL A 1152 5.12 31.47 3.61
C VAL A 1152 5.05 31.65 5.14
N ALA A 1153 3.86 31.77 5.76
CA ALA A 1153 3.72 32.12 7.18
C ALA A 1153 2.54 31.46 7.93
N MET A 1154 2.00 30.33 7.42
CA MET A 1154 0.83 29.65 7.98
C MET A 1154 0.85 29.48 9.51
N ARG A 1155 1.96 29.02 10.12
CA ARG A 1155 2.08 28.82 11.58
C ARG A 1155 1.81 30.11 12.35
N GLU A 1156 2.39 31.22 11.92
CA GLU A 1156 2.27 32.49 12.63
C GLU A 1156 0.86 33.08 12.48
N LEU A 1157 0.22 32.93 11.31
CA LEU A 1157 -1.19 33.29 11.12
C LEU A 1157 -2.11 32.45 12.01
N CYS A 1158 -1.89 31.13 12.08
CA CYS A 1158 -2.61 30.23 12.96
C CYS A 1158 -2.40 30.58 14.44
N ALA A 1159 -1.17 30.88 14.86
CA ALA A 1159 -0.85 31.31 16.21
C ALA A 1159 -1.47 32.67 16.57
N ILE A 1160 -1.54 33.62 15.63
CA ILE A 1160 -2.25 34.89 15.81
C ILE A 1160 -3.75 34.63 16.02
N LYS A 1161 -4.38 33.77 15.20
CA LYS A 1161 -5.80 33.45 15.32
C LYS A 1161 -6.14 32.76 16.64
N ALA A 1162 -5.39 31.72 17.01
CA ALA A 1162 -5.57 31.00 18.27
C ALA A 1162 -5.41 31.93 19.49
N ARG A 1163 -4.46 32.88 19.45
CA ARG A 1163 -4.26 33.90 20.51
C ARG A 1163 -5.43 34.89 20.61
N ALA A 1164 -6.08 35.24 19.50
CA ALA A 1164 -7.20 36.18 19.50
C ALA A 1164 -8.51 35.55 20.02
N LEU A 1165 -8.72 34.26 19.74
CA LEU A 1165 -9.91 33.52 20.18
C LEU A 1165 -9.92 33.16 21.68
N GLY A 1166 -8.81 33.33 22.40
CA GLY A 1166 -8.74 33.18 23.86
C GLY A 1166 -7.66 32.19 24.33
N PRO A 1167 -7.92 31.41 25.41
CA PRO A 1167 -6.96 30.44 25.92
C PRO A 1167 -6.67 29.30 24.93
N PHE A 1168 -5.41 29.19 24.50
CA PHE A 1168 -4.92 28.17 23.58
C PHE A 1168 -3.82 27.31 24.24
N LYS A 1169 -3.45 26.19 23.61
CA LYS A 1169 -2.32 25.34 24.03
C LYS A 1169 -1.33 25.19 22.89
N VAL A 1170 -0.05 25.43 23.18
CA VAL A 1170 1.05 25.11 22.25
C VAL A 1170 1.39 23.63 22.37
N VAL A 1171 1.66 22.98 21.24
CA VAL A 1171 2.03 21.56 21.14
C VAL A 1171 3.24 21.43 20.23
N THR A 1172 4.17 20.53 20.54
CA THR A 1172 5.31 20.22 19.66
C THR A 1172 4.85 19.44 18.43
N VAL A 1173 5.50 19.66 17.28
CA VAL A 1173 5.12 19.00 16.01
C VAL A 1173 5.06 17.48 16.17
N ASP A 1174 6.09 16.87 16.77
CA ASP A 1174 6.17 15.43 17.06
C ASP A 1174 4.96 14.88 17.84
N TYR A 1175 4.38 15.67 18.74
CA TYR A 1175 3.24 15.25 19.55
C TYR A 1175 1.91 15.48 18.82
N TYR A 1176 1.83 16.56 18.02
CA TYR A 1176 0.68 16.89 17.18
C TYR A 1176 0.51 15.92 15.99
N GLU A 1177 1.60 15.46 15.36
CA GLU A 1177 1.54 14.46 14.28
C GLU A 1177 0.89 13.14 14.75
N ARG A 1178 0.94 12.86 16.06
CA ARG A 1178 0.36 11.68 16.71
C ARG A 1178 -1.08 11.89 17.22
N PHE A 1179 -1.71 13.05 16.98
CA PHE A 1179 -3.08 13.33 17.44
C PHE A 1179 -4.14 12.53 16.66
N VAL A 1180 -4.82 11.62 17.36
CA VAL A 1180 -5.92 10.81 16.82
C VAL A 1180 -7.22 11.13 17.55
N PHE A 1181 -8.03 12.03 16.98
CA PHE A 1181 -9.39 12.28 17.49
C PHE A 1181 -10.34 11.17 17.03
N LYS A 1182 -10.80 10.34 17.97
CA LYS A 1182 -11.89 9.38 17.71
C LYS A 1182 -13.23 10.09 17.85
N GLN A 1183 -14.02 10.16 16.77
CA GLN A 1183 -15.42 10.56 16.83
C GLN A 1183 -16.19 9.44 17.58
N SER A 1184 -16.65 9.71 18.80
CA SER A 1184 -17.33 8.70 19.63
C SER A 1184 -18.73 8.40 19.08
N SER A 1185 -19.01 7.13 18.77
CA SER A 1185 -20.27 6.64 18.21
C SER A 1185 -21.52 7.06 19.02
N SER A 1186 -21.37 7.19 20.34
CA SER A 1186 -22.36 7.70 21.30
C SER A 1186 -22.80 9.17 21.11
N ARG A 1187 -22.48 9.81 19.99
CA ARG A 1187 -22.86 11.19 19.64
C ARG A 1187 -23.59 11.31 18.29
N ARG A 1188 -23.98 10.21 17.66
CA ARG A 1188 -24.84 10.19 16.44
C ARG A 1188 -26.35 10.10 16.76
N SER A 1189 -26.73 10.20 18.05
CA SER A 1189 -28.11 10.23 18.56
C SER A 1189 -28.69 11.64 18.56
#